data_AF-A0AA94XUJ2-F1
#
_entry.id   AF-A0AA94XUJ2-F1
#
_cell.length_a   1.000
_cell.length_b   1.000
_cell.length_c   1.000
_cell.angle_alpha   90.00
_cell.angle_beta   90.00
_cell.angle_gamma   90.00
#
_symmetry.space_group_name_H-M   'P 1'
#
loop_
_entity.id
_entity.type
_entity.pdbx_description
1 polymer ?
#
loop_
_entity_poly.entity_id
_entity_poly.type
_entity_poly.pdbx_seq_one_letter_code
_entity_poly.pdbx_strand_id
1 'polypeptide(L)'
;MWDDRFGWSGEIPTSFPGLNPVALQRITPGTGLNYPDSITPARNWTRVVGGANDGYVQGQWGYQMGLNTVNPATDKGGFKLSNFAGLWPSAGKLLVGLWTRQNYVMTHSPLMSTRGGNPLVYLATYSSGRLRHQVYNASGVAILDQPEDTPWVQTLDWQFVGQLLDMDAKTSQLFSVNQTSKAVWLGPVRSFTGTPNPSSTADLDIYALPSGAMWTTGVFDEAVVAHPSASFDLAAFADAMSLGLWADGQLNANRSNFTLTEIGITANGDRELSTGAERVSWATLPVVDGAPAGSTPYWSSDNGASWQTGAQLPTAFTGLLRWTVPVGNGQTFSGFNVEEPAEPAPTLAPIPNQTLEQGGIVNIPLEFSNQGTPSWTIVAPEITVATIAGSTLTLAAGFEVGTGEASITLADEIGRTVTQAFTVTVNARQWESTPPPKYPHAPVILWNDEAPEAGIIDALSAVVTNEVNGEQKFEMQIPVNHKHAGILDAERRITVADETYWIRRITKARAGRRILLDVYAEARFYELATKGQIDAREFQQVTAGDVMTIALAGTGWTVGVANVTSLRTWSTENTNPLELLREVQKNHGGDLLFDNANRLVSLVASSGRDQGIGFFQGRGLTDSKSVVDTTSLVTRIYAKNEDGLTIAAINGGKPYVEDFSFTTEVKEAVYDFKSGTSPYTMLATAQATLAKRSQPERSYEVTVSDFSARSDSDLDRFDAGDYVTVVDEEVGISSRQRIVKLEYDVIRPWNSKITLSAKLRELGSSETTDSGVLDTGSGVGTFDLVPFNLLLNSRFDNDLAHWANFGVQVVPGHGTGDKAVRFSGSGERWIEQTIAPDNRDSYAFSMDLVSQGPAGWSPNVTVQAVVTYEDGSSETIDLELS
;
A
#
# COMPACT_ATOMS: atom_id res chain seq x y z
N MET A 1 36.13 -13.19 -17.01
CA MET A 1 35.11 -14.13 -16.49
C MET A 1 35.82 -15.07 -15.51
N TRP A 2 35.13 -15.62 -14.51
CA TRP A 2 35.74 -16.57 -13.57
C TRP A 2 35.38 -18.01 -13.92
N ASP A 3 35.69 -18.45 -15.13
CA ASP A 3 35.22 -19.71 -15.72
C ASP A 3 36.34 -20.75 -15.91
N ASP A 4 37.52 -20.52 -15.32
CA ASP A 4 38.68 -21.41 -15.46
C ASP A 4 39.33 -21.83 -14.13
N ARG A 5 40.20 -22.84 -14.22
CA ARG A 5 40.91 -23.40 -13.06
C ARG A 5 41.82 -22.38 -12.37
N PHE A 6 42.40 -21.42 -13.08
CA PHE A 6 43.22 -20.36 -12.47
C PHE A 6 42.35 -19.51 -11.54
N GLY A 7 41.18 -19.10 -12.03
CA GLY A 7 40.21 -18.28 -11.32
C GLY A 7 39.63 -18.92 -10.05
N TRP A 8 39.81 -20.22 -9.84
CA TRP A 8 39.32 -20.91 -8.63
C TRP A 8 40.42 -21.49 -7.76
N SER A 9 41.59 -21.82 -8.31
CA SER A 9 42.62 -22.57 -7.57
C SER A 9 44.03 -22.03 -7.70
N GLY A 10 44.33 -21.21 -8.70
CA GLY A 10 45.69 -20.81 -9.05
C GLY A 10 46.52 -21.88 -9.78
N GLU A 11 45.97 -23.07 -10.02
CA GLU A 11 46.61 -24.13 -10.81
C GLU A 11 46.40 -23.95 -12.31
N ILE A 12 47.36 -24.40 -13.12
CA ILE A 12 47.34 -24.25 -14.58
C ILE A 12 46.16 -25.03 -15.21
N PRO A 13 45.20 -24.39 -15.89
CA PRO A 13 44.14 -25.07 -16.61
C PRO A 13 44.68 -25.71 -17.89
N THR A 14 44.19 -26.90 -18.17
CA THR A 14 44.51 -27.61 -19.42
C THR A 14 43.82 -26.98 -20.63
N SER A 15 42.79 -26.18 -20.39
CA SER A 15 41.94 -25.52 -21.37
C SER A 15 42.34 -24.08 -21.71
N PHE A 16 43.45 -23.54 -21.17
CA PHE A 16 43.85 -22.16 -21.46
C PHE A 16 43.94 -21.91 -22.97
N PRO A 17 43.33 -20.82 -23.50
CA PRO A 17 43.23 -20.58 -24.93
C PRO A 17 44.56 -20.70 -25.67
N GLY A 18 44.66 -21.71 -26.54
CA GLY A 18 45.82 -21.93 -27.39
C GLY A 18 47.06 -22.48 -26.70
N LEU A 19 47.04 -22.83 -25.40
CA LEU A 19 48.19 -23.39 -24.68
C LEU A 19 48.58 -24.79 -25.18
N ASN A 20 47.59 -25.67 -25.35
CA ASN A 20 47.73 -27.07 -25.77
C ASN A 20 48.81 -27.84 -24.97
N PRO A 21 48.60 -28.09 -23.66
CA PRO A 21 49.55 -28.85 -22.86
C PRO A 21 49.62 -30.31 -23.34
N VAL A 22 50.84 -30.82 -23.48
CA VAL A 22 51.12 -32.21 -23.88
C VAL A 22 51.57 -33.07 -22.70
N ALA A 23 52.10 -32.44 -21.65
CA ALA A 23 52.38 -33.04 -20.37
C ALA A 23 52.22 -31.98 -19.26
N LEU A 24 51.64 -32.36 -18.13
CA LEU A 24 51.43 -31.48 -16.99
C LEU A 24 51.52 -32.32 -15.74
N GLN A 25 52.40 -31.93 -14.83
CA GLN A 25 52.49 -32.54 -13.53
C GLN A 25 51.87 -31.66 -12.47
N ARG A 26 50.95 -32.22 -11.69
CA ARG A 26 50.47 -31.69 -10.41
C ARG A 26 50.83 -32.70 -9.32
N ILE A 27 51.54 -32.28 -8.28
CA ILE A 27 52.09 -33.23 -7.31
C ILE A 27 50.96 -33.78 -6.44
N THR A 28 50.83 -35.10 -6.39
CA THR A 28 49.86 -35.82 -5.57
C THR A 28 50.56 -36.80 -4.62
N PRO A 29 49.96 -37.17 -3.48
CA PRO A 29 50.51 -38.20 -2.60
C PRO A 29 50.58 -39.53 -3.31
N GLY A 30 51.75 -40.17 -3.33
CA GLY A 30 51.95 -41.46 -3.98
C GLY A 30 52.73 -42.44 -3.12
N THR A 31 52.43 -43.74 -3.26
CA THR A 31 53.19 -44.85 -2.67
C THR A 31 54.25 -45.36 -3.65
N GLY A 32 55.22 -44.52 -4.04
CA GLY A 32 56.27 -44.95 -4.97
C GLY A 32 57.06 -43.83 -5.62
N LEU A 33 57.65 -44.14 -6.77
CA LEU A 33 58.45 -43.21 -7.59
C LEU A 33 57.68 -42.63 -8.78
N ASN A 34 56.51 -43.17 -9.10
CA ASN A 34 55.74 -42.82 -10.29
C ASN A 34 54.60 -41.88 -9.92
N TYR A 35 54.46 -40.81 -10.70
CA TYR A 35 53.43 -39.80 -10.55
C TYR A 35 52.68 -39.67 -11.88
N PRO A 36 51.36 -39.94 -11.91
CA PRO A 36 50.59 -39.87 -13.14
C PRO A 36 50.59 -38.46 -13.75
N ASP A 37 50.78 -38.39 -15.07
CA ASP A 37 50.67 -37.15 -15.83
C ASP A 37 49.21 -36.67 -15.87
N SER A 38 48.99 -35.37 -15.64
CA SER A 38 47.65 -34.78 -15.52
C SER A 38 46.93 -34.66 -16.87
N ILE A 39 47.67 -34.69 -17.99
CA ILE A 39 47.08 -34.69 -19.35
C ILE A 39 46.72 -36.10 -19.79
N THR A 40 47.58 -37.09 -19.49
CA THR A 40 47.34 -38.49 -19.84
C THR A 40 47.81 -39.39 -18.69
N PRO A 41 46.91 -39.76 -17.77
CA PRO A 41 47.25 -40.50 -16.54
C PRO A 41 47.91 -41.87 -16.74
N ALA A 42 47.85 -42.43 -17.96
CA ALA A 42 48.57 -43.65 -18.30
C ALA A 42 50.09 -43.46 -18.40
N ARG A 43 50.57 -42.21 -18.56
CA ARG A 43 51.99 -41.84 -18.54
C ARG A 43 52.38 -41.41 -17.14
N ASN A 44 53.62 -41.70 -16.75
CA ASN A 44 54.13 -41.32 -15.44
C ASN A 44 55.36 -40.44 -15.57
N TRP A 45 55.40 -39.41 -14.74
CA TRP A 45 56.62 -38.75 -14.34
C TRP A 45 57.27 -39.56 -13.22
N THR A 46 58.60 -39.69 -13.25
CA THR A 46 59.34 -40.55 -12.32
C THR A 46 60.26 -39.70 -11.44
N ARG A 47 60.12 -39.84 -10.12
CA ARG A 47 61.10 -39.31 -9.17
C ARG A 47 62.36 -40.15 -9.20
N VAL A 48 63.49 -39.52 -9.49
CA VAL A 48 64.82 -40.10 -9.34
C VAL A 48 65.27 -39.87 -7.90
N VAL A 49 65.36 -40.95 -7.12
CA VAL A 49 65.76 -40.87 -5.72
C VAL A 49 67.23 -40.50 -5.62
N GLY A 50 67.51 -39.41 -4.92
CA GLY A 50 68.85 -39.01 -4.57
C GLY A 50 69.14 -39.18 -3.08
N GLY A 51 68.74 -38.17 -2.30
CA GLY A 51 68.93 -38.09 -0.84
C GLY A 51 67.71 -38.55 -0.03
N ALA A 52 67.90 -38.71 1.29
CA ALA A 52 66.86 -39.18 2.21
C ALA A 52 65.64 -38.24 2.33
N ASN A 53 65.80 -36.98 1.92
CA ASN A 53 64.77 -35.93 2.01
C ASN A 53 64.12 -35.61 0.65
N ASP A 54 64.39 -36.40 -0.40
CA ASP A 54 63.76 -36.23 -1.71
C ASP A 54 62.36 -36.87 -1.71
N GLY A 55 61.34 -36.09 -2.07
CA GLY A 55 59.97 -36.57 -2.11
C GLY A 55 58.93 -35.46 -2.13
N TYR A 56 57.66 -35.88 -2.15
CA TYR A 56 56.58 -34.93 -2.01
C TYR A 56 56.54 -34.38 -0.57
N VAL A 57 56.34 -33.09 -0.44
CA VAL A 57 56.17 -32.38 0.83
C VAL A 57 54.91 -31.55 0.77
N GLN A 58 54.35 -31.19 1.92
CA GLN A 58 53.21 -30.27 1.94
C GLN A 58 53.66 -28.88 1.50
N GLY A 59 52.87 -28.28 0.61
CA GLY A 59 53.16 -27.04 -0.08
C GLY A 59 52.02 -26.05 -0.02
N GLN A 60 52.19 -24.93 -0.71
CA GLN A 60 51.22 -23.85 -0.73
C GLN A 60 49.94 -24.25 -1.49
N TRP A 61 50.08 -24.88 -2.65
CA TRP A 61 48.98 -25.40 -3.47
C TRP A 61 48.75 -26.90 -3.26
N GLY A 62 48.86 -27.36 -2.01
CA GLY A 62 48.65 -28.76 -1.66
C GLY A 62 49.95 -29.52 -1.42
N TYR A 63 50.44 -30.25 -2.43
CA TYR A 63 51.69 -30.98 -2.36
C TYR A 63 52.66 -30.46 -3.39
N GLN A 64 53.95 -30.51 -3.09
CA GLN A 64 55.04 -30.06 -3.97
C GLN A 64 56.17 -31.07 -3.90
N MET A 65 57.07 -31.08 -4.87
CA MET A 65 58.21 -31.99 -4.92
C MET A 65 59.48 -31.31 -4.41
N GLY A 66 60.01 -31.79 -3.29
CA GLY A 66 61.31 -31.38 -2.76
C GLY A 66 62.43 -32.27 -3.28
N LEU A 67 63.48 -31.63 -3.81
CA LEU A 67 64.65 -32.31 -4.37
C LEU A 67 65.94 -31.64 -3.90
N ASN A 68 66.94 -32.47 -3.59
CA ASN A 68 68.30 -32.06 -3.24
C ASN A 68 68.34 -31.06 -2.09
N THR A 69 67.47 -31.23 -1.09
CA THR A 69 67.18 -30.23 -0.06
C THR A 69 68.30 -30.09 0.99
N VAL A 70 69.22 -31.06 1.08
CA VAL A 70 70.33 -31.04 2.04
C VAL A 70 71.62 -30.61 1.35
N ASN A 71 72.03 -31.34 0.31
CA ASN A 71 73.23 -31.03 -0.45
C ASN A 71 73.14 -31.60 -1.87
N PRO A 72 73.01 -30.74 -2.91
CA PRO A 72 72.82 -31.20 -4.28
C PRO A 72 74.01 -31.97 -4.84
N ALA A 73 75.22 -31.79 -4.27
CA ALA A 73 76.40 -32.53 -4.69
C ALA A 73 76.38 -34.01 -4.25
N THR A 74 75.64 -34.34 -3.19
CA THR A 74 75.56 -35.70 -2.64
C THR A 74 74.18 -36.33 -2.86
N ASP A 75 73.12 -35.55 -2.75
CA ASP A 75 71.74 -36.02 -2.90
C ASP A 75 71.53 -36.52 -4.33
N LYS A 76 71.77 -35.67 -5.34
CA LYS A 76 71.69 -36.02 -6.77
C LYS A 76 70.32 -36.54 -7.23
N GLY A 77 69.25 -36.14 -6.56
CA GLY A 77 67.87 -36.45 -6.91
C GLY A 77 67.36 -35.61 -8.08
N GLY A 78 66.26 -36.05 -8.68
CA GLY A 78 65.64 -35.38 -9.82
C GLY A 78 64.20 -35.82 -10.05
N PHE A 79 63.56 -35.20 -11.03
CA PHE A 79 62.22 -35.62 -11.48
C PHE A 79 62.20 -35.68 -13.00
N LYS A 80 61.71 -36.77 -13.56
CA LYS A 80 61.97 -37.12 -14.95
C LYS A 80 60.69 -37.48 -15.69
N LEU A 81 60.50 -36.91 -16.87
CA LEU A 81 59.51 -37.37 -17.84
C LEU A 81 60.24 -38.07 -18.98
N SER A 82 60.01 -39.38 -19.11
CA SER A 82 60.56 -40.16 -20.22
C SER A 82 59.96 -39.69 -21.55
N ASN A 83 60.80 -39.66 -22.59
CA ASN A 83 60.39 -39.28 -23.93
C ASN A 83 59.27 -40.19 -24.46
N PHE A 84 58.31 -39.59 -25.14
CA PHE A 84 57.24 -40.28 -25.87
C PHE A 84 56.94 -39.54 -27.18
N ALA A 85 56.25 -40.23 -28.10
CA ALA A 85 55.88 -39.63 -29.38
C ALA A 85 54.99 -38.39 -29.18
N GLY A 86 55.45 -37.24 -29.67
CA GLY A 86 54.73 -35.96 -29.51
C GLY A 86 55.06 -35.18 -28.25
N LEU A 87 56.06 -35.57 -27.43
CA LEU A 87 56.52 -34.73 -26.32
C LEU A 87 57.16 -33.43 -26.84
N TRP A 88 58.03 -33.55 -27.85
CA TRP A 88 58.70 -32.42 -28.48
C TRP A 88 58.09 -32.12 -29.84
N PRO A 89 57.79 -30.85 -30.17
CA PRO A 89 57.25 -30.49 -31.46
C PRO A 89 58.37 -30.49 -32.51
N SER A 90 58.02 -30.82 -33.76
CA SER A 90 58.96 -30.75 -34.89
C SER A 90 59.02 -29.36 -35.55
N ALA A 91 58.00 -28.52 -35.29
CA ALA A 91 57.82 -27.15 -35.79
C ALA A 91 56.83 -26.41 -34.85
N GLY A 92 56.68 -25.10 -35.01
CA GLY A 92 55.78 -24.30 -34.16
C GLY A 92 56.38 -23.92 -32.81
N LYS A 93 55.54 -23.79 -31.77
CA LYS A 93 55.96 -23.30 -30.45
C LYS A 93 56.08 -24.44 -29.42
N LEU A 94 57.03 -24.30 -28.50
CA LEU A 94 57.23 -25.12 -27.32
C LEU A 94 57.25 -24.23 -26.08
N LEU A 95 56.41 -24.53 -25.10
CA LEU A 95 56.46 -23.94 -23.77
C LEU A 95 56.93 -25.01 -22.78
N VAL A 96 57.97 -24.72 -22.01
CA VAL A 96 58.32 -25.47 -20.81
C VAL A 96 58.35 -24.54 -19.62
N GLY A 97 57.79 -24.94 -18.49
CA GLY A 97 57.86 -24.12 -17.29
C GLY A 97 57.43 -24.87 -16.04
N LEU A 98 57.73 -24.28 -14.89
CA LEU A 98 57.39 -24.85 -13.60
C LEU A 98 57.28 -23.78 -12.52
N TRP A 99 56.43 -24.02 -11.52
CA TRP A 99 56.52 -23.34 -10.24
C TRP A 99 57.75 -23.86 -9.51
N THR A 100 58.65 -22.96 -9.07
CA THR A 100 59.91 -23.32 -8.43
C THR A 100 60.26 -22.37 -7.29
N ARG A 101 60.91 -22.94 -6.27
CA ARG A 101 61.61 -22.21 -5.22
C ARG A 101 62.99 -22.82 -4.95
N GLN A 102 64.06 -22.07 -5.16
CA GLN A 102 65.46 -22.49 -4.99
C GLN A 102 66.08 -21.87 -3.74
N ASN A 103 66.71 -22.69 -2.90
CA ASN A 103 67.41 -22.21 -1.69
C ASN A 103 68.88 -21.86 -1.95
N TYR A 104 69.52 -22.48 -2.94
CA TYR A 104 70.92 -22.27 -3.28
C TYR A 104 71.13 -22.33 -4.80
N VAL A 105 71.96 -21.44 -5.33
CA VAL A 105 72.26 -21.34 -6.76
C VAL A 105 73.75 -21.60 -6.97
N MET A 106 74.07 -22.60 -7.79
CA MET A 106 75.43 -22.82 -8.29
C MET A 106 75.64 -22.11 -9.62
N THR A 107 76.84 -22.20 -10.21
CA THR A 107 77.13 -21.57 -11.52
C THR A 107 76.08 -21.91 -12.57
N HIS A 108 75.58 -23.15 -12.58
CA HIS A 108 74.49 -23.61 -13.45
C HIS A 108 73.54 -24.53 -12.67
N SER A 109 72.34 -24.06 -12.37
CA SER A 109 71.34 -24.85 -11.64
C SER A 109 70.20 -25.22 -12.61
N PRO A 110 70.16 -26.46 -13.14
CA PRO A 110 69.13 -26.89 -14.09
C PRO A 110 67.74 -26.83 -13.46
N LEU A 111 66.78 -26.18 -14.11
CA LEU A 111 65.37 -26.20 -13.72
C LEU A 111 64.62 -27.25 -14.53
N MET A 112 64.71 -27.17 -15.86
CA MET A 112 64.14 -28.12 -16.82
C MET A 112 65.13 -28.32 -17.97
N SER A 113 65.51 -29.56 -18.25
CA SER A 113 66.63 -29.87 -19.13
C SER A 113 66.35 -31.05 -20.05
N THR A 114 66.70 -30.89 -21.33
CA THR A 114 66.75 -31.98 -22.32
C THR A 114 68.20 -32.39 -22.67
N ARG A 115 69.20 -31.85 -21.96
CA ARG A 115 70.63 -32.05 -22.23
C ARG A 115 71.16 -33.45 -21.87
N GLY A 116 70.34 -34.31 -21.28
CA GLY A 116 70.70 -35.70 -20.95
C GLY A 116 70.77 -36.65 -22.16
N GLY A 117 70.30 -36.22 -23.34
CA GLY A 117 70.25 -37.05 -24.55
C GLY A 117 70.39 -36.22 -25.83
N ASN A 118 69.37 -36.24 -26.69
CA ASN A 118 69.29 -35.48 -27.93
C ASN A 118 68.56 -34.15 -27.69
N PRO A 119 69.25 -33.03 -27.38
CA PRO A 119 68.66 -31.89 -26.68
C PRO A 119 67.85 -30.95 -27.58
N LEU A 120 66.96 -30.18 -26.97
CA LEU A 120 66.17 -29.11 -27.60
C LEU A 120 66.19 -27.82 -26.77
N VAL A 121 65.81 -27.89 -25.50
CA VAL A 121 65.74 -26.74 -24.57
C VAL A 121 66.46 -27.01 -23.24
N TYR A 122 66.92 -25.93 -22.62
CA TYR A 122 67.49 -25.94 -21.28
C TYR A 122 67.10 -24.66 -20.55
N LEU A 123 66.28 -24.79 -19.52
CA LEU A 123 65.89 -23.73 -18.60
C LEU A 123 66.64 -23.93 -17.28
N ALA A 124 67.29 -22.88 -16.80
CA ALA A 124 68.13 -22.94 -15.60
C ALA A 124 68.24 -21.58 -14.91
N THR A 125 68.80 -21.58 -13.70
CA THR A 125 69.39 -20.37 -13.12
C THR A 125 70.92 -20.37 -13.30
N TYR A 126 71.47 -19.20 -13.52
CA TYR A 126 72.91 -18.92 -13.65
C TYR A 126 73.46 -18.30 -12.35
N SER A 127 74.79 -18.16 -12.24
CA SER A 127 75.42 -17.45 -11.12
C SER A 127 74.69 -16.14 -10.83
N SER A 128 74.43 -15.84 -9.54
CA SER A 128 73.55 -14.75 -9.04
C SER A 128 72.03 -14.97 -9.13
N GLY A 129 71.57 -16.17 -9.53
CA GLY A 129 70.14 -16.51 -9.56
C GLY A 129 69.38 -15.95 -10.76
N ARG A 130 70.10 -15.43 -11.77
CA ARG A 130 69.54 -14.97 -13.05
C ARG A 130 68.95 -16.14 -13.82
N LEU A 131 67.79 -15.95 -14.44
CA LEU A 131 67.24 -16.98 -15.32
C LEU A 131 68.12 -17.11 -16.56
N ARG A 132 68.19 -18.32 -17.12
CA ARG A 132 68.95 -18.61 -18.33
C ARG A 132 68.20 -19.63 -19.17
N HIS A 133 68.15 -19.40 -20.46
CA HIS A 133 67.69 -20.39 -21.43
C HIS A 133 68.76 -20.73 -22.46
N GLN A 134 68.73 -21.98 -22.94
CA GLN A 134 69.47 -22.40 -24.13
C GLN A 134 68.53 -23.14 -25.08
N VAL A 135 68.85 -23.10 -26.36
CA VAL A 135 68.18 -23.84 -27.44
C VAL A 135 69.24 -24.59 -28.23
N TYR A 136 68.95 -25.83 -28.63
CA TYR A 136 69.91 -26.72 -29.29
C TYR A 136 69.46 -27.12 -30.69
N ASN A 137 70.43 -27.36 -31.58
CA ASN A 137 70.20 -28.00 -32.87
C ASN A 137 70.30 -29.54 -32.78
N ALA A 138 69.99 -30.24 -33.87
CA ALA A 138 70.01 -31.71 -33.93
C ALA A 138 71.39 -32.36 -33.70
N SER A 139 72.48 -31.59 -33.82
CA SER A 139 73.84 -32.05 -33.50
C SER A 139 74.20 -31.86 -32.02
N GLY A 140 73.28 -31.35 -31.20
CA GLY A 140 73.50 -31.07 -29.79
C GLY A 140 74.28 -29.79 -29.48
N VAL A 141 74.46 -28.90 -30.48
CA VAL A 141 75.14 -27.60 -30.29
C VAL A 141 74.11 -26.55 -29.87
N ALA A 142 74.44 -25.75 -28.85
CA ALA A 142 73.62 -24.63 -28.43
C ALA A 142 73.63 -23.53 -29.51
N ILE A 143 72.45 -23.23 -30.04
CA ILE A 143 72.21 -22.15 -31.02
C ILE A 143 71.69 -20.88 -30.36
N LEU A 144 71.24 -20.98 -29.10
CA LEU A 144 70.99 -19.86 -28.20
C LEU A 144 71.56 -20.21 -26.82
N ASP A 145 72.19 -19.23 -26.18
CA ASP A 145 72.63 -19.30 -24.79
C ASP A 145 72.55 -17.92 -24.16
N GLN A 146 71.50 -17.66 -23.40
CA GLN A 146 71.19 -16.32 -22.92
C GLN A 146 70.76 -16.32 -21.46
N PRO A 147 71.52 -15.64 -20.57
CA PRO A 147 71.05 -15.25 -19.25
C PRO A 147 70.22 -13.96 -19.33
N GLU A 148 69.21 -13.85 -18.48
CA GLU A 148 68.34 -12.69 -18.37
C GLU A 148 68.34 -12.12 -16.95
N ASP A 149 68.29 -10.79 -16.86
CA ASP A 149 68.08 -10.09 -15.61
C ASP A 149 66.59 -10.04 -15.31
N THR A 150 66.21 -10.62 -14.18
CA THR A 150 64.84 -10.56 -13.68
C THR A 150 64.81 -9.68 -12.42
N PRO A 151 63.68 -9.02 -12.12
CA PRO A 151 63.50 -8.30 -10.85
C PRO A 151 63.64 -9.20 -9.62
N TRP A 152 63.51 -10.52 -9.79
CA TRP A 152 63.51 -11.50 -8.70
C TRP A 152 64.69 -12.45 -8.86
N VAL A 153 65.87 -11.99 -8.47
CA VAL A 153 67.08 -12.81 -8.44
C VAL A 153 66.95 -13.92 -7.40
N GLN A 154 67.24 -15.15 -7.82
CA GLN A 154 67.04 -16.36 -7.02
C GLN A 154 65.55 -16.59 -6.67
N THR A 155 65.04 -17.80 -6.89
CA THR A 155 63.64 -18.12 -6.62
C THR A 155 63.44 -18.42 -5.12
N LEU A 156 63.78 -17.51 -4.22
CA LEU A 156 63.56 -17.69 -2.78
C LEU A 156 62.07 -17.64 -2.42
N ASP A 157 61.32 -16.81 -3.14
CA ASP A 157 59.85 -16.86 -3.20
C ASP A 157 59.40 -17.83 -4.31
N TRP A 158 58.16 -18.31 -4.20
CA TRP A 158 57.54 -19.08 -5.27
C TRP A 158 57.49 -18.25 -6.56
N GLN A 159 58.07 -18.80 -7.62
CA GLN A 159 58.04 -18.19 -8.94
C GLN A 159 57.69 -19.25 -9.98
N PHE A 160 56.76 -18.92 -10.87
CA PHE A 160 56.64 -19.68 -12.09
C PHE A 160 57.73 -19.21 -13.02
N VAL A 161 58.51 -20.13 -13.56
CA VAL A 161 59.57 -19.80 -14.53
C VAL A 161 59.30 -20.59 -15.79
N GLY A 162 59.19 -19.90 -16.92
CA GLY A 162 58.93 -20.55 -18.19
C GLY A 162 59.78 -20.03 -19.35
N GLN A 163 59.97 -20.91 -20.33
CA GLN A 163 60.62 -20.65 -21.60
C GLN A 163 59.63 -20.95 -22.73
N LEU A 164 59.32 -19.94 -23.55
CA LEU A 164 58.62 -20.09 -24.82
C LEU A 164 59.63 -20.07 -25.96
N LEU A 165 59.79 -21.19 -26.64
CA LEU A 165 60.55 -21.33 -27.88
C LEU A 165 59.59 -21.32 -29.07
N ASP A 166 59.76 -20.40 -30.00
CA ASP A 166 59.11 -20.44 -31.31
C ASP A 166 60.14 -20.95 -32.34
N MET A 167 59.96 -22.20 -32.78
CA MET A 167 60.89 -22.87 -33.69
C MET A 167 60.80 -22.30 -35.11
N ASP A 168 59.62 -21.85 -35.52
CA ASP A 168 59.36 -21.31 -36.85
C ASP A 168 59.88 -19.87 -36.95
N ALA A 169 59.58 -19.05 -35.94
CA ALA A 169 60.08 -17.68 -35.85
C ALA A 169 61.56 -17.60 -35.42
N LYS A 170 62.12 -18.72 -34.92
CA LYS A 170 63.50 -18.82 -34.38
C LYS A 170 63.74 -17.82 -33.25
N THR A 171 62.79 -17.77 -32.33
CA THR A 171 62.86 -16.92 -31.14
C THR A 171 62.66 -17.72 -29.87
N SER A 172 63.20 -17.21 -28.77
CA SER A 172 63.00 -17.78 -27.44
C SER A 172 62.79 -16.63 -26.46
N GLN A 173 61.84 -16.78 -25.55
CA GLN A 173 61.50 -15.76 -24.55
C GLN A 173 61.34 -16.43 -23.19
N LEU A 174 61.89 -15.80 -22.16
CA LEU A 174 61.65 -16.19 -20.77
C LEU A 174 60.53 -15.36 -20.18
N PHE A 175 59.81 -15.92 -19.23
CA PHE A 175 58.90 -15.16 -18.37
C PHE A 175 58.92 -15.73 -16.96
N SER A 176 58.50 -14.90 -16.01
CA SER A 176 58.30 -15.31 -14.63
C SER A 176 57.11 -14.61 -14.00
N VAL A 177 56.46 -15.31 -13.05
CA VAL A 177 55.36 -14.79 -12.24
C VAL A 177 55.71 -15.00 -10.77
N ASN A 178 55.78 -13.93 -10.00
CA ASN A 178 56.11 -14.00 -8.58
C ASN A 178 54.85 -14.21 -7.73
N GLN A 179 54.86 -15.22 -6.88
CA GLN A 179 53.70 -15.58 -6.05
C GLN A 179 53.34 -14.48 -5.06
N THR A 180 54.30 -13.94 -4.33
CA THR A 180 54.06 -12.99 -3.24
C THR A 180 53.51 -11.67 -3.77
N SER A 181 54.26 -11.05 -4.67
CA SER A 181 53.94 -9.74 -5.25
C SER A 181 52.91 -9.79 -6.37
N LYS A 182 52.56 -10.98 -6.88
CA LYS A 182 51.71 -11.18 -8.05
C LYS A 182 52.27 -10.54 -9.32
N ALA A 183 53.51 -10.06 -9.30
CA ALA A 183 54.06 -9.33 -10.43
C ALA A 183 54.48 -10.28 -11.55
N VAL A 184 54.30 -9.82 -12.79
CA VAL A 184 54.66 -10.51 -14.03
C VAL A 184 55.90 -9.87 -14.65
N TRP A 185 56.83 -10.71 -15.11
CA TRP A 185 57.99 -10.29 -15.85
C TRP A 185 58.04 -11.06 -17.16
N LEU A 186 58.04 -10.31 -18.26
CA LEU A 186 58.29 -10.84 -19.60
C LEU A 186 59.71 -10.43 -20.00
N GLY A 187 60.56 -11.43 -20.23
CA GLY A 187 61.90 -11.21 -20.73
C GLY A 187 61.89 -10.75 -22.19
N PRO A 188 63.02 -10.22 -22.69
CA PRO A 188 63.15 -9.86 -24.10
C PRO A 188 62.96 -11.07 -25.02
N VAL A 189 62.33 -10.86 -26.18
CA VAL A 189 62.29 -11.88 -27.25
C VAL A 189 63.69 -12.00 -27.86
N ARG A 190 64.32 -13.18 -27.73
CA ARG A 190 65.66 -13.44 -28.24
C ARG A 190 65.60 -14.20 -29.55
N SER A 191 66.10 -13.58 -30.61
CA SER A 191 66.29 -14.25 -31.90
C SER A 191 67.60 -15.04 -31.91
N PHE A 192 67.63 -16.14 -32.65
CA PHE A 192 68.85 -16.93 -32.86
C PHE A 192 68.98 -17.40 -34.31
N THR A 193 70.18 -17.83 -34.69
CA THR A 193 70.48 -18.38 -36.02
C THR A 193 70.65 -19.90 -35.94
N GLY A 194 70.31 -20.61 -37.02
CA GLY A 194 70.25 -22.08 -37.03
C GLY A 194 68.83 -22.64 -36.96
N THR A 195 68.71 -23.96 -36.89
CA THR A 195 67.41 -24.66 -36.81
C THR A 195 67.36 -25.42 -35.49
N PRO A 196 66.39 -25.13 -34.59
CA PRO A 196 66.17 -25.91 -33.38
C PRO A 196 65.95 -27.38 -33.72
N ASN A 197 66.34 -28.28 -32.82
CA ASN A 197 66.26 -29.72 -33.05
C ASN A 197 64.82 -30.19 -33.31
N PRO A 198 64.42 -30.52 -34.56
CA PRO A 198 63.04 -30.87 -34.88
C PRO A 198 62.69 -32.33 -34.53
N SER A 199 63.67 -33.11 -34.10
CA SER A 199 63.56 -34.54 -33.84
C SER A 199 64.22 -34.90 -32.52
N SER A 200 64.06 -34.05 -31.50
CA SER A 200 64.56 -34.35 -30.17
C SER A 200 63.91 -35.63 -29.64
N THR A 201 64.73 -36.47 -29.02
CA THR A 201 64.32 -37.72 -28.37
C THR A 201 64.78 -37.75 -26.91
N ALA A 202 65.13 -36.58 -26.37
CA ALA A 202 65.59 -36.46 -25.00
C ALA A 202 64.44 -36.67 -24.01
N ASP A 203 64.75 -37.28 -22.89
CA ASP A 203 63.90 -37.18 -21.71
C ASP A 203 63.95 -35.75 -21.17
N LEU A 204 62.94 -35.36 -20.40
CA LEU A 204 62.92 -34.10 -19.66
C LEU A 204 63.33 -34.36 -18.22
N ASP A 205 64.46 -33.78 -17.81
CA ASP A 205 64.95 -33.81 -16.43
C ASP A 205 64.65 -32.47 -15.74
N ILE A 206 63.98 -32.53 -14.59
CA ILE A 206 63.74 -31.41 -13.68
C ILE A 206 64.74 -31.48 -12.52
N TYR A 207 65.34 -30.34 -12.21
CA TYR A 207 66.32 -30.18 -11.12
C TYR A 207 67.59 -31.03 -11.22
N ALA A 208 67.81 -31.66 -12.36
CA ALA A 208 68.96 -32.52 -12.60
C ALA A 208 69.50 -32.35 -14.03
N LEU A 209 70.81 -32.48 -14.16
CA LEU A 209 71.52 -32.70 -15.41
C LEU A 209 72.66 -33.69 -15.15
N PRO A 210 72.35 -35.01 -15.15
CA PRO A 210 73.34 -36.04 -14.81
C PRO A 210 74.56 -36.04 -15.73
N SER A 211 74.37 -35.79 -17.03
CA SER A 211 75.46 -35.72 -18.03
C SER A 211 76.44 -34.57 -17.77
N GLY A 212 76.00 -33.52 -17.09
CA GLY A 212 76.83 -32.37 -16.69
C GLY A 212 77.25 -32.39 -15.22
N ALA A 213 76.89 -33.43 -14.46
CA ALA A 213 77.06 -33.51 -13.01
C ALA A 213 76.51 -32.28 -12.25
N MET A 214 75.32 -31.79 -12.64
CA MET A 214 74.67 -30.62 -12.03
C MET A 214 73.31 -30.99 -11.46
N TRP A 215 73.01 -30.50 -10.25
CA TRP A 215 71.73 -30.72 -9.56
C TRP A 215 71.29 -29.46 -8.83
N THR A 216 70.00 -29.20 -8.82
CA THR A 216 69.39 -28.01 -8.23
C THR A 216 68.74 -28.34 -6.90
N THR A 217 68.99 -27.50 -5.90
CA THR A 217 68.33 -27.56 -4.60
C THR A 217 67.05 -26.73 -4.60
N GLY A 218 65.94 -27.34 -4.17
CA GLY A 218 64.72 -26.59 -3.90
C GLY A 218 63.46 -27.44 -3.87
N VAL A 219 62.34 -26.77 -4.09
CA VAL A 219 61.02 -27.39 -4.29
C VAL A 219 60.43 -26.90 -5.60
N PHE A 220 59.68 -27.75 -6.29
CA PHE A 220 58.86 -27.35 -7.43
C PHE A 220 57.45 -27.93 -7.23
N ASP A 221 56.44 -27.33 -7.85
CA ASP A 221 55.07 -27.81 -7.76
C ASP A 221 54.58 -28.24 -9.14
N GLU A 222 53.77 -27.41 -9.81
CA GLU A 222 53.33 -27.72 -11.16
C GLU A 222 54.47 -27.57 -12.17
N ALA A 223 54.58 -28.52 -13.11
CA ALA A 223 55.50 -28.47 -14.24
C ALA A 223 54.76 -28.80 -15.54
N VAL A 224 54.93 -27.97 -16.56
CA VAL A 224 54.18 -28.05 -17.81
C VAL A 224 55.10 -28.13 -19.02
N VAL A 225 54.69 -28.94 -19.98
CA VAL A 225 55.18 -28.94 -21.36
C VAL A 225 53.98 -28.76 -22.27
N ALA A 226 54.00 -27.74 -23.12
CA ALA A 226 52.89 -27.42 -24.00
C ALA A 226 53.37 -27.08 -25.41
N HIS A 227 52.47 -27.22 -26.39
CA HIS A 227 52.70 -26.85 -27.79
C HIS A 227 51.78 -25.69 -28.18
N PRO A 228 52.11 -24.44 -27.79
CA PRO A 228 51.22 -23.33 -28.02
C PRO A 228 50.88 -23.12 -29.49
N SER A 229 49.62 -22.83 -29.77
CA SER A 229 49.14 -22.49 -31.11
C SER A 229 49.64 -21.11 -31.56
N ALA A 230 49.35 -20.76 -32.81
CA ALA A 230 49.65 -19.43 -33.35
C ALA A 230 48.95 -18.31 -32.55
N SER A 231 47.73 -18.54 -32.05
CA SER A 231 46.94 -17.58 -31.29
C SER A 231 47.29 -17.49 -29.79
N PHE A 232 48.23 -18.30 -29.29
CA PHE A 232 48.66 -18.21 -27.90
C PHE A 232 49.35 -16.88 -27.60
N ASP A 233 48.85 -16.19 -26.59
CA ASP A 233 49.41 -14.95 -26.06
C ASP A 233 50.14 -15.21 -24.74
N LEU A 234 51.47 -15.08 -24.76
CA LEU A 234 52.32 -15.27 -23.59
C LEU A 234 52.05 -14.23 -22.49
N ALA A 235 51.77 -12.99 -22.86
CA ALA A 235 51.52 -11.93 -21.89
C ALA A 235 50.18 -12.18 -21.18
N ALA A 236 49.14 -12.54 -21.94
CA ALA A 236 47.84 -12.92 -21.38
C ALA A 236 47.95 -14.15 -20.48
N PHE A 237 48.72 -15.18 -20.89
CA PHE A 237 48.96 -16.35 -20.04
C PHE A 237 49.66 -15.98 -18.72
N ALA A 238 50.72 -15.16 -18.79
CA ALA A 238 51.44 -14.73 -17.60
C ALA A 238 50.60 -13.83 -16.67
N ASP A 239 49.74 -12.96 -17.22
CA ASP A 239 48.79 -12.15 -16.45
C ASP A 239 47.71 -13.05 -15.81
N ALA A 240 47.12 -14.00 -16.55
CA ALA A 240 46.17 -14.97 -16.00
C ALA A 240 46.79 -15.82 -14.87
N MET A 241 48.05 -16.25 -15.03
CA MET A 241 48.80 -16.91 -13.96
C MET A 241 48.92 -16.03 -12.73
N SER A 242 49.20 -14.73 -12.89
CA SER A 242 49.28 -13.77 -11.77
C SER A 242 47.92 -13.60 -11.07
N LEU A 243 46.87 -13.44 -11.87
CA LEU A 243 45.50 -13.21 -11.43
C LEU A 243 44.92 -14.42 -10.68
N GLY A 244 45.24 -15.65 -11.10
CA GLY A 244 44.84 -16.88 -10.43
C GLY A 244 45.42 -17.05 -9.03
N LEU A 245 46.54 -16.39 -8.70
CA LEU A 245 47.17 -16.48 -7.37
C LEU A 245 46.38 -15.79 -6.25
N TRP A 246 45.31 -15.07 -6.59
CA TRP A 246 44.35 -14.54 -5.62
C TRP A 246 43.31 -15.57 -5.19
N ALA A 247 43.17 -16.67 -5.95
CA ALA A 247 42.26 -17.74 -5.64
C ALA A 247 42.78 -18.56 -4.45
N ASP A 248 41.87 -19.09 -3.64
CA ASP A 248 42.23 -19.86 -2.44
C ASP A 248 41.81 -21.33 -2.47
N GLY A 249 41.24 -21.82 -3.58
CA GLY A 249 40.68 -23.18 -3.68
C GLY A 249 41.70 -24.32 -3.54
N GLN A 250 42.99 -24.07 -3.82
CA GLN A 250 44.08 -25.04 -3.55
C GLN A 250 45.06 -24.63 -2.47
N LEU A 251 44.83 -23.51 -1.77
CA LEU A 251 45.67 -23.22 -0.62
C LEU A 251 45.60 -24.38 0.39
N ASN A 252 46.72 -24.67 1.04
CA ASN A 252 46.82 -25.81 1.97
C ASN A 252 45.68 -25.88 3.01
N ALA A 253 45.17 -24.72 3.46
CA ALA A 253 44.05 -24.63 4.40
C ALA A 253 42.68 -25.06 3.81
N ASN A 254 42.54 -25.00 2.49
CA ASN A 254 41.29 -25.25 1.75
C ASN A 254 41.29 -26.57 0.95
N ARG A 255 42.45 -27.21 0.80
CA ARG A 255 42.63 -28.43 -0.03
C ARG A 255 41.65 -29.58 0.26
N SER A 256 41.27 -29.81 1.52
CA SER A 256 40.34 -30.89 1.89
C SER A 256 38.89 -30.47 1.74
N ASN A 257 38.65 -29.16 1.62
CA ASN A 257 37.33 -28.56 1.60
C ASN A 257 36.82 -28.39 0.18
N PHE A 258 37.69 -28.48 -0.83
CA PHE A 258 37.29 -28.38 -2.23
C PHE A 258 37.80 -29.56 -3.05
N THR A 259 36.97 -30.03 -3.97
CA THR A 259 37.29 -30.98 -5.03
C THR A 259 37.30 -30.24 -6.36
N LEU A 260 38.42 -30.30 -7.09
CA LEU A 260 38.61 -29.53 -8.33
C LEU A 260 38.53 -30.38 -9.58
N THR A 261 37.94 -29.78 -10.60
CA THR A 261 37.94 -30.25 -11.99
C THR A 261 38.42 -29.14 -12.91
N GLU A 262 38.57 -29.41 -14.20
CA GLU A 262 38.94 -28.38 -15.18
C GLU A 262 37.81 -27.37 -15.44
N ILE A 263 36.56 -27.69 -15.07
CA ILE A 263 35.37 -26.87 -15.38
C ILE A 263 34.59 -26.41 -14.13
N GLY A 264 35.07 -26.75 -12.93
CA GLY A 264 34.45 -26.27 -11.71
C GLY A 264 35.16 -26.74 -10.44
N ILE A 265 34.80 -26.09 -9.34
CA ILE A 265 35.24 -26.41 -7.98
C ILE A 265 34.02 -26.78 -7.13
N THR A 266 34.09 -27.91 -6.44
CA THR A 266 33.00 -28.44 -5.62
C THR A 266 33.36 -28.39 -4.14
N ALA A 267 32.49 -27.85 -3.29
CA ALA A 267 32.74 -27.80 -1.86
C ALA A 267 32.38 -29.13 -1.17
N ASN A 268 33.24 -29.59 -0.26
CA ASN A 268 33.05 -30.80 0.56
C ASN A 268 32.38 -30.48 1.92
N GLY A 269 31.86 -29.25 2.06
CA GLY A 269 31.21 -28.68 3.24
C GLY A 269 30.95 -27.19 2.96
N ASP A 270 29.98 -26.58 3.65
CA ASP A 270 29.63 -25.16 3.43
C ASP A 270 30.83 -24.25 3.67
N ARG A 271 31.23 -23.49 2.66
CA ARG A 271 32.43 -22.64 2.73
C ARG A 271 32.40 -21.51 1.71
N GLU A 272 33.20 -20.48 1.99
CA GLU A 272 33.47 -19.41 1.04
C GLU A 272 34.73 -19.73 0.22
N LEU A 273 34.63 -19.51 -1.09
CA LEU A 273 35.73 -19.53 -2.04
C LEU A 273 36.14 -18.09 -2.34
N SER A 274 37.42 -17.75 -2.16
CA SER A 274 37.98 -16.54 -2.76
C SER A 274 38.38 -16.87 -4.19
N THR A 275 37.80 -16.19 -5.17
CA THR A 275 38.19 -16.34 -6.58
C THR A 275 39.54 -15.67 -6.85
N GLY A 276 40.14 -16.02 -7.99
CA GLY A 276 41.18 -15.24 -8.64
C GLY A 276 40.70 -13.83 -8.96
N ALA A 277 41.62 -12.95 -9.28
CA ALA A 277 41.28 -11.61 -9.76
C ALA A 277 41.04 -11.62 -11.28
N GLU A 278 40.33 -10.64 -11.80
CA GLU A 278 40.16 -10.38 -13.23
C GLU A 278 40.41 -8.90 -13.50
N ARG A 279 41.00 -8.56 -14.66
CA ARG A 279 41.10 -7.18 -15.12
C ARG A 279 39.77 -6.76 -15.75
N VAL A 280 39.17 -5.71 -15.22
CA VAL A 280 37.85 -5.23 -15.64
C VAL A 280 37.85 -3.74 -15.92
N SER A 281 36.98 -3.33 -16.83
CA SER A 281 36.72 -1.92 -17.13
C SER A 281 35.30 -1.75 -17.64
N TRP A 282 34.54 -0.80 -17.07
CA TRP A 282 33.19 -0.44 -17.51
C TRP A 282 32.92 1.04 -17.26
N ALA A 283 32.08 1.64 -18.11
CA ALA A 283 31.67 3.04 -17.98
C ALA A 283 30.31 3.20 -17.28
N THR A 284 29.51 2.14 -17.30
CA THR A 284 28.20 2.05 -16.64
C THR A 284 28.12 0.80 -15.77
N LEU A 285 27.21 0.81 -14.78
CA LEU A 285 27.11 -0.27 -13.80
C LEU A 285 26.87 -1.62 -14.54
N PRO A 286 27.76 -2.62 -14.37
CA PRO A 286 27.64 -3.88 -15.09
C PRO A 286 26.56 -4.78 -14.48
N VAL A 287 26.03 -5.68 -15.30
CA VAL A 287 25.14 -6.76 -14.88
C VAL A 287 25.99 -7.95 -14.45
N VAL A 288 25.69 -8.50 -13.28
CA VAL A 288 26.31 -9.71 -12.76
C VAL A 288 25.30 -10.85 -12.91
N ASP A 289 25.56 -11.77 -13.83
CA ASP A 289 24.64 -12.88 -14.15
C ASP A 289 25.24 -14.21 -13.72
N GLY A 290 24.47 -15.00 -12.96
CA GLY A 290 24.85 -16.33 -12.47
C GLY A 290 25.66 -16.36 -11.17
N ALA A 291 25.91 -15.22 -10.52
CA ALA A 291 26.61 -15.20 -9.23
C ALA A 291 25.75 -15.83 -8.11
N PRO A 292 26.28 -16.77 -7.30
CA PRO A 292 25.54 -17.34 -6.16
C PRO A 292 25.08 -16.27 -5.18
N ALA A 293 23.89 -16.45 -4.60
CA ALA A 293 23.36 -15.54 -3.60
C ALA A 293 24.30 -15.42 -2.39
N GLY A 294 24.60 -14.19 -1.97
CA GLY A 294 25.58 -13.90 -0.91
C GLY A 294 27.02 -13.71 -1.39
N SER A 295 27.28 -13.82 -2.71
CA SER A 295 28.59 -13.49 -3.27
C SER A 295 28.93 -12.02 -3.01
N THR A 296 30.16 -11.76 -2.54
CA THR A 296 30.62 -10.41 -2.20
C THR A 296 31.75 -9.97 -3.13
N PRO A 297 31.59 -8.85 -3.87
CA PRO A 297 32.63 -8.34 -4.75
C PRO A 297 33.71 -7.57 -4.00
N TYR A 298 34.95 -7.75 -4.43
CA TYR A 298 36.11 -6.98 -4.01
C TYR A 298 36.79 -6.36 -5.22
N TRP A 299 36.98 -5.04 -5.23
CA TRP A 299 37.64 -4.34 -6.32
C TRP A 299 38.84 -3.51 -5.86
N SER A 300 39.82 -3.35 -6.75
CA SER A 300 41.09 -2.68 -6.48
C SER A 300 41.53 -1.80 -7.65
N SER A 301 41.79 -0.53 -7.38
CA SER A 301 42.31 0.45 -8.36
C SER A 301 43.84 0.53 -8.37
N ASP A 302 44.53 -0.20 -7.48
CA ASP A 302 45.98 -0.15 -7.26
C ASP A 302 46.67 -1.50 -7.50
N ASN A 303 46.13 -2.29 -8.43
CA ASN A 303 46.61 -3.64 -8.80
C ASN A 303 46.71 -4.62 -7.60
N GLY A 304 45.75 -4.54 -6.68
CA GLY A 304 45.58 -5.47 -5.58
C GLY A 304 46.35 -5.10 -4.31
N ALA A 305 46.96 -3.91 -4.24
CA ALA A 305 47.60 -3.45 -3.01
C ALA A 305 46.57 -3.13 -1.91
N SER A 306 45.40 -2.63 -2.29
CA SER A 306 44.23 -2.47 -1.43
C SER A 306 42.95 -2.94 -2.13
N TRP A 307 41.98 -3.43 -1.33
CA TRP A 307 40.69 -3.95 -1.82
C TRP A 307 39.53 -3.25 -1.12
N GLN A 308 38.55 -2.82 -1.90
CA GLN A 308 37.27 -2.26 -1.45
C GLN A 308 36.16 -3.29 -1.64
N THR A 309 35.10 -3.21 -0.82
CA THR A 309 33.92 -4.11 -0.87
C THR A 309 32.65 -3.33 -0.57
N GLY A 310 31.51 -3.75 -1.11
CA GLY A 310 30.20 -3.12 -0.90
C GLY A 310 29.05 -3.93 -1.46
N ALA A 311 27.81 -3.52 -1.15
CA ALA A 311 26.60 -4.21 -1.61
C ALA A 311 26.36 -4.08 -3.12
N GLN A 312 26.93 -3.07 -3.76
CA GLN A 312 26.87 -2.84 -5.21
C GLN A 312 28.25 -2.47 -5.75
N LEU A 313 28.50 -2.84 -7.01
CA LEU A 313 29.69 -2.45 -7.74
C LEU A 313 29.69 -0.93 -8.03
N PRO A 314 30.85 -0.30 -8.24
CA PRO A 314 30.91 1.09 -8.68
C PRO A 314 30.23 1.30 -10.03
N THR A 315 29.57 2.45 -10.23
CA THR A 315 28.90 2.79 -11.50
C THR A 315 29.87 2.85 -12.69
N ALA A 316 31.12 3.26 -12.46
CA ALA A 316 32.20 3.23 -13.44
C ALA A 316 33.48 2.78 -12.74
N PHE A 317 34.25 1.90 -13.36
CA PHE A 317 35.46 1.34 -12.75
C PHE A 317 36.44 0.82 -13.79
N THR A 318 37.73 0.94 -13.48
CA THR A 318 38.82 0.27 -14.19
C THR A 318 39.81 -0.23 -13.14
N GLY A 319 40.10 -1.53 -13.13
CA GLY A 319 40.99 -2.11 -12.13
C GLY A 319 40.89 -3.64 -12.06
N LEU A 320 41.16 -4.19 -10.88
CA LEU A 320 40.95 -5.61 -10.58
C LEU A 320 39.62 -5.81 -9.88
N LEU A 321 38.94 -6.90 -10.21
CA LEU A 321 37.76 -7.39 -9.50
C LEU A 321 38.03 -8.84 -9.08
N ARG A 322 37.51 -9.25 -7.93
CA ARG A 322 37.44 -10.65 -7.46
C ARG A 322 36.24 -10.80 -6.53
N TRP A 323 35.94 -12.02 -6.13
CA TRP A 323 34.77 -12.31 -5.30
C TRP A 323 35.08 -13.27 -4.17
N THR A 324 34.36 -13.14 -3.06
CA THR A 324 34.08 -14.29 -2.21
C THR A 324 32.74 -14.87 -2.60
N VAL A 325 32.70 -16.18 -2.83
CA VAL A 325 31.53 -16.89 -3.32
C VAL A 325 31.16 -17.97 -2.29
N PRO A 326 29.94 -17.93 -1.71
CA PRO A 326 29.47 -19.02 -0.88
C PRO A 326 29.16 -20.24 -1.75
N VAL A 327 29.75 -21.39 -1.41
CA VAL A 327 29.53 -22.66 -2.08
C VAL A 327 29.05 -23.67 -1.04
N GLY A 328 27.81 -24.13 -1.18
CA GLY A 328 27.22 -25.11 -0.27
C GLY A 328 27.83 -26.49 -0.42
N ASN A 329 27.68 -27.34 0.60
CA ASN A 329 28.16 -28.71 0.58
C ASN A 329 27.63 -29.50 -0.64
N GLY A 330 28.54 -30.05 -1.44
CA GLY A 330 28.24 -30.78 -2.67
C GLY A 330 27.89 -29.89 -3.87
N GLN A 331 27.83 -28.56 -3.73
CA GLN A 331 27.60 -27.65 -4.85
C GLN A 331 28.89 -27.39 -5.61
N THR A 332 28.76 -27.25 -6.94
CA THR A 332 29.85 -26.91 -7.84
C THR A 332 29.71 -25.46 -8.29
N PHE A 333 30.79 -24.70 -8.15
CA PHE A 333 30.95 -23.38 -8.74
C PHE A 333 31.71 -23.53 -10.08
N SER A 334 31.12 -23.02 -11.16
CA SER A 334 31.67 -23.07 -12.52
C SER A 334 31.88 -21.69 -13.14
N GLY A 335 31.84 -20.63 -12.33
CA GLY A 335 31.94 -19.24 -12.80
C GLY A 335 30.60 -18.55 -13.03
N PHE A 336 30.68 -17.27 -13.36
CA PHE A 336 29.58 -16.38 -13.71
C PHE A 336 30.08 -15.18 -14.52
N ASN A 337 29.14 -14.44 -15.11
CA ASN A 337 29.43 -13.37 -16.07
C ASN A 337 29.24 -11.99 -15.45
N VAL A 338 30.10 -11.05 -15.87
CA VAL A 338 29.98 -9.63 -15.56
C VAL A 338 30.10 -8.87 -16.87
N GLU A 339 29.00 -8.25 -17.30
CA GLU A 339 28.89 -7.62 -18.61
C GLU A 339 28.33 -6.20 -18.50
N GLU A 340 28.78 -5.29 -19.36
CA GLU A 340 28.19 -3.96 -19.44
C GLU A 340 26.81 -4.06 -20.12
N PRO A 341 25.77 -3.36 -19.63
CA PRO A 341 24.43 -3.48 -20.21
C PRO A 341 24.44 -3.05 -21.68
N ALA A 342 23.95 -3.91 -22.58
CA ALA A 342 23.85 -3.59 -24.01
C ALA A 342 22.80 -2.53 -24.34
N GLU A 343 21.80 -2.35 -23.45
CA GLU A 343 20.62 -1.52 -23.67
C GLU A 343 20.67 -0.20 -22.84
N PRO A 344 20.11 0.90 -23.38
CA PRO A 344 20.12 2.20 -22.72
C PRO A 344 19.31 2.20 -21.40
N ALA A 345 19.62 3.16 -20.53
CA ALA A 345 18.90 3.37 -19.28
C ALA A 345 17.40 3.65 -19.53
N PRO A 346 16.50 3.31 -18.58
CA PRO A 346 15.08 3.55 -18.75
C PRO A 346 14.79 5.05 -18.90
N THR A 347 13.84 5.38 -19.76
CA THR A 347 13.39 6.76 -20.00
C THR A 347 11.91 6.88 -19.68
N LEU A 348 11.49 7.99 -19.07
CA LEU A 348 10.08 8.31 -18.81
C LEU A 348 9.81 9.75 -19.29
N ALA A 349 8.85 9.92 -20.19
CA ALA A 349 8.49 11.23 -20.73
C ALA A 349 7.84 12.12 -19.64
N PRO A 350 7.96 13.46 -19.74
CA PRO A 350 7.34 14.38 -18.79
C PRO A 350 5.82 14.18 -18.72
N ILE A 351 5.29 14.09 -17.50
CA ILE A 351 3.86 13.97 -17.24
C ILE A 351 3.30 15.39 -17.05
N PRO A 352 2.25 15.81 -17.79
CA PRO A 352 1.68 17.15 -17.62
C PRO A 352 0.92 17.26 -16.29
N ASN A 353 0.86 18.48 -15.74
CA ASN A 353 0.05 18.78 -14.56
C ASN A 353 -1.42 18.44 -14.80
N GLN A 354 -2.10 17.95 -13.76
CA GLN A 354 -3.46 17.45 -13.83
C GLN A 354 -4.40 18.29 -12.99
N THR A 355 -5.62 18.47 -13.49
CA THR A 355 -6.71 19.13 -12.77
C THR A 355 -7.94 18.25 -12.81
N LEU A 356 -8.47 17.90 -11.64
CA LEU A 356 -9.65 17.08 -11.46
C LEU A 356 -10.71 17.85 -10.67
N GLU A 357 -11.97 17.47 -10.82
CA GLU A 357 -13.02 17.82 -9.86
C GLU A 357 -13.08 16.79 -8.73
N GLN A 358 -13.67 17.14 -7.59
CA GLN A 358 -13.97 16.21 -6.51
C GLN A 358 -14.65 14.93 -7.02
N GLY A 359 -14.13 13.76 -6.62
CA GLY A 359 -14.64 12.46 -7.06
C GLY A 359 -14.36 12.11 -8.54
N GLY A 360 -13.61 12.94 -9.26
CA GLY A 360 -13.26 12.73 -10.66
C GLY A 360 -12.15 11.69 -10.86
N ILE A 361 -12.08 11.12 -12.07
CA ILE A 361 -11.03 10.16 -12.47
C ILE A 361 -10.42 10.62 -13.79
N VAL A 362 -9.09 10.56 -13.90
CA VAL A 362 -8.35 10.80 -15.16
C VAL A 362 -7.38 9.65 -15.44
N ASN A 363 -7.30 9.26 -16.71
CA ASN A 363 -6.38 8.23 -17.20
C ASN A 363 -5.33 8.91 -18.09
N ILE A 364 -4.05 8.69 -17.76
CA ILE A 364 -2.91 9.35 -18.37
C ILE A 364 -2.01 8.27 -18.99
N PRO A 365 -1.80 8.28 -20.32
CA PRO A 365 -0.85 7.37 -20.94
C PRO A 365 0.58 7.76 -20.57
N LEU A 366 1.39 6.77 -20.18
CA LEU A 366 2.81 6.91 -19.88
C LEU A 366 3.63 6.50 -21.10
N GLU A 367 4.48 7.40 -21.57
CA GLU A 367 5.48 7.11 -22.61
C GLU A 367 6.82 6.81 -21.96
N PHE A 368 7.31 5.59 -22.12
CA PHE A 368 8.56 5.15 -21.49
C PHE A 368 9.32 4.10 -22.31
N SER A 369 10.61 3.93 -21.98
CA SER A 369 11.43 2.81 -22.43
C SER A 369 12.03 2.13 -21.19
N ASN A 370 12.13 0.80 -21.22
CA ASN A 370 12.58 0.02 -20.07
C ASN A 370 13.24 -1.30 -20.51
N GLN A 371 14.23 -1.76 -19.75
CA GLN A 371 14.76 -3.12 -19.90
C GLN A 371 13.95 -4.11 -19.05
N GLY A 372 13.40 -5.12 -19.70
CA GLY A 372 12.59 -6.14 -19.02
C GLY A 372 11.23 -5.62 -18.56
N THR A 373 10.66 -6.27 -17.55
CA THR A 373 9.33 -5.90 -17.02
C THR A 373 9.43 -4.60 -16.21
N PRO A 374 8.64 -3.56 -16.52
CA PRO A 374 8.70 -2.30 -15.79
C PRO A 374 8.19 -2.48 -14.36
N SER A 375 8.97 -1.97 -13.40
CA SER A 375 8.57 -1.84 -12.01
C SER A 375 8.25 -0.37 -11.71
N TRP A 376 7.12 -0.12 -11.06
CA TRP A 376 6.62 1.23 -10.81
C TRP A 376 6.54 1.52 -9.32
N THR A 377 7.00 2.69 -8.92
CA THR A 377 6.73 3.28 -7.60
C THR A 377 5.98 4.58 -7.79
N ILE A 378 4.91 4.78 -7.02
CA ILE A 378 4.02 5.93 -7.12
C ILE A 378 3.99 6.64 -5.77
N VAL A 379 4.18 7.96 -5.77
CA VAL A 379 3.88 8.83 -4.64
C VAL A 379 2.83 9.82 -5.11
N ALA A 380 1.65 9.81 -4.49
CA ALA A 380 0.55 10.71 -4.80
C ALA A 380 0.16 11.52 -3.55
N PRO A 381 -0.38 12.73 -3.72
CA PRO A 381 -0.86 13.53 -2.60
C PRO A 381 -2.14 12.92 -2.02
N GLU A 382 -2.40 13.14 -0.72
CA GLU A 382 -3.54 12.55 0.02
C GLU A 382 -4.91 12.84 -0.61
N ILE A 383 -5.02 13.93 -1.38
CA ILE A 383 -6.23 14.33 -2.12
C ILE A 383 -6.56 13.43 -3.32
N THR A 384 -5.66 12.52 -3.72
CA THR A 384 -5.86 11.59 -4.84
C THR A 384 -5.32 10.20 -4.56
N VAL A 385 -5.99 9.18 -5.11
CA VAL A 385 -5.47 7.82 -5.22
C VAL A 385 -4.91 7.62 -6.61
N ALA A 386 -3.69 7.09 -6.71
CA ALA A 386 -3.01 6.86 -7.99
C ALA A 386 -2.68 5.37 -8.17
N THR A 387 -2.92 4.84 -9.37
CA THR A 387 -2.58 3.45 -9.74
C THR A 387 -2.01 3.41 -11.15
N ILE A 388 -1.12 2.44 -11.42
CA ILE A 388 -0.60 2.20 -12.77
C ILE A 388 -0.97 0.78 -13.19
N ALA A 389 -1.59 0.66 -14.37
CA ALA A 389 -1.86 -0.61 -15.02
C ALA A 389 -1.24 -0.59 -16.42
N GLY A 390 -0.22 -1.43 -16.65
CA GLY A 390 0.56 -1.44 -17.89
C GLY A 390 1.26 -0.09 -18.12
N SER A 391 0.78 0.66 -19.11
CA SER A 391 1.29 1.99 -19.49
C SER A 391 0.31 3.13 -19.19
N THR A 392 -0.69 2.90 -18.33
CA THR A 392 -1.69 3.93 -17.98
C THR A 392 -1.66 4.24 -16.49
N LEU A 393 -1.41 5.50 -16.16
CA LEU A 393 -1.58 6.06 -14.82
C LEU A 393 -3.03 6.52 -14.65
N THR A 394 -3.73 6.00 -13.65
CA THR A 394 -5.07 6.41 -13.26
C THR A 394 -4.98 7.23 -11.97
N LEU A 395 -5.46 8.47 -12.00
CA LEU A 395 -5.64 9.29 -10.80
C LEU A 395 -7.14 9.41 -10.51
N ALA A 396 -7.54 9.09 -9.29
CA ALA A 396 -8.88 9.28 -8.77
C ALA A 396 -8.84 10.30 -7.64
N ALA A 397 -9.57 11.41 -7.78
CA ALA A 397 -9.68 12.43 -6.75
C ALA A 397 -10.66 11.99 -5.66
N GLY A 398 -10.29 12.24 -4.41
CA GLY A 398 -11.23 12.23 -3.30
C GLY A 398 -12.13 13.46 -3.31
N PHE A 399 -12.74 13.75 -2.16
CA PHE A 399 -13.58 14.95 -1.99
C PHE A 399 -12.82 16.13 -1.36
N GLU A 400 -11.55 15.96 -1.00
CA GLU A 400 -10.72 17.06 -0.51
C GLU A 400 -10.24 17.96 -1.66
N VAL A 401 -10.29 19.28 -1.45
CA VAL A 401 -9.89 20.28 -2.44
C VAL A 401 -8.51 20.79 -2.09
N GLY A 402 -7.59 20.74 -3.04
CA GLY A 402 -6.21 21.12 -2.78
C GLY A 402 -5.29 20.95 -3.99
N THR A 403 -4.02 21.24 -3.78
CA THR A 403 -2.96 21.02 -4.76
C THR A 403 -1.82 20.27 -4.08
N GLY A 404 -1.30 19.22 -4.74
CA GLY A 404 -0.18 18.43 -4.25
C GLY A 404 0.74 17.97 -5.37
N GLU A 405 1.93 17.51 -4.99
CA GLU A 405 2.91 16.95 -5.93
C GLU A 405 2.76 15.42 -5.99
N ALA A 406 2.74 14.88 -7.20
CA ALA A 406 2.82 13.45 -7.45
C ALA A 406 4.15 13.13 -8.15
N SER A 407 4.75 11.98 -7.84
CA SER A 407 5.92 11.48 -8.53
C SER A 407 5.79 10.02 -8.90
N ILE A 408 6.26 9.68 -10.11
CA ILE A 408 6.25 8.34 -10.67
C ILE A 408 7.69 7.95 -10.94
N THR A 409 8.12 6.83 -10.37
CA THR A 409 9.44 6.23 -10.62
C THR A 409 9.27 4.95 -11.41
N LEU A 410 9.93 4.88 -12.56
CA LEU A 410 10.12 3.66 -13.35
C LEU A 410 11.47 3.04 -12.98
N ALA A 411 11.48 1.76 -12.64
CA ALA A 411 12.67 0.96 -12.45
C ALA A 411 12.73 -0.18 -13.47
N ASP A 412 13.91 -0.43 -14.02
CA ASP A 412 14.17 -1.58 -14.87
C ASP A 412 14.52 -2.85 -14.06
N GLU A 413 14.64 -3.99 -14.74
CA GLU A 413 14.92 -5.28 -14.12
C GLU A 413 16.27 -5.32 -13.37
N ILE A 414 17.20 -4.43 -13.72
CA ILE A 414 18.53 -4.32 -13.10
C ILE A 414 18.63 -3.16 -12.10
N GLY A 415 17.51 -2.51 -11.76
CA GLY A 415 17.39 -1.51 -10.70
C GLY A 415 17.77 -0.08 -11.09
N ARG A 416 17.99 0.23 -12.37
CA ARG A 416 18.16 1.63 -12.82
C ARG A 416 16.81 2.31 -12.81
N THR A 417 16.76 3.56 -12.36
CA THR A 417 15.49 4.27 -12.16
C THR A 417 15.44 5.63 -12.86
N VAL A 418 14.25 6.03 -13.31
CA VAL A 418 13.93 7.40 -13.75
C VAL A 418 12.65 7.87 -13.06
N THR A 419 12.63 9.12 -12.59
CA THR A 419 11.49 9.70 -11.86
C THR A 419 10.97 10.93 -12.57
N GLN A 420 9.64 11.05 -12.69
CA GLN A 420 8.95 12.26 -13.14
C GLN A 420 8.00 12.76 -12.05
N ALA A 421 8.04 14.06 -11.79
CA ALA A 421 7.15 14.73 -10.85
C ALA A 421 6.22 15.71 -11.60
N PHE A 422 4.98 15.84 -11.11
CA PHE A 422 3.98 16.74 -11.67
C PHE A 422 2.98 17.17 -10.59
N THR A 423 2.26 18.25 -10.83
CA THR A 423 1.28 18.78 -9.89
C THR A 423 -0.12 18.25 -10.19
N VAL A 424 -0.86 17.90 -9.14
CA VAL A 424 -2.28 17.53 -9.19
C VAL A 424 -3.09 18.53 -8.39
N THR A 425 -4.10 19.12 -9.02
CA THR A 425 -5.04 20.04 -8.40
C THR A 425 -6.45 19.45 -8.43
N VAL A 426 -7.10 19.36 -7.26
CA VAL A 426 -8.50 18.96 -7.14
C VAL A 426 -9.33 20.19 -6.80
N ASN A 427 -10.31 20.50 -7.65
CA ASN A 427 -11.21 21.64 -7.51
C ASN A 427 -12.57 21.21 -6.95
N ALA A 428 -13.19 22.11 -6.18
CA ALA A 428 -14.57 21.93 -5.71
C ALA A 428 -15.53 21.84 -6.91
N ARG A 429 -16.34 20.79 -6.94
CA ARG A 429 -17.36 20.61 -7.97
C ARG A 429 -18.45 21.66 -7.78
N GLN A 430 -18.79 22.39 -8.84
CA GLN A 430 -19.87 23.38 -8.77
C GLN A 430 -21.23 22.69 -8.80
N TRP A 431 -22.18 23.21 -8.01
CA TRP A 431 -23.58 22.78 -8.08
C TRP A 431 -24.37 23.80 -8.89
N GLU A 432 -25.20 23.30 -9.81
CA GLU A 432 -26.11 24.12 -10.59
C GLU A 432 -27.54 23.94 -10.07
N SER A 433 -28.24 25.05 -9.84
CA SER A 433 -29.62 25.02 -9.39
C SER A 433 -30.55 24.51 -10.48
N THR A 434 -31.39 23.53 -10.16
CA THR A 434 -32.47 23.11 -11.04
C THR A 434 -33.63 24.12 -11.02
N PRO A 435 -34.36 24.30 -12.14
CA PRO A 435 -35.61 25.05 -12.12
C PRO A 435 -36.65 24.40 -11.19
N PRO A 436 -37.43 25.17 -10.42
CA PRO A 436 -38.52 24.65 -9.61
C PRO A 436 -39.55 23.88 -10.44
N PRO A 437 -40.19 22.87 -9.83
CA PRO A 437 -41.27 22.13 -10.47
C PRO A 437 -42.43 23.01 -10.91
N LYS A 438 -43.14 22.53 -11.94
CA LYS A 438 -44.36 23.19 -12.45
C LYS A 438 -45.57 22.76 -11.62
N TYR A 439 -45.69 23.33 -10.42
CA TYR A 439 -46.78 22.98 -9.51
C TYR A 439 -48.20 23.41 -9.94
N PRO A 440 -48.46 24.59 -10.53
CA PRO A 440 -49.83 25.05 -10.75
C PRO A 440 -50.66 24.06 -11.57
N HIS A 441 -51.73 23.52 -10.98
CA HIS A 441 -52.66 22.59 -11.63
C HIS A 441 -52.00 21.32 -12.19
N ALA A 442 -50.86 20.91 -11.65
CA ALA A 442 -50.21 19.67 -12.05
C ALA A 442 -51.13 18.46 -11.79
N PRO A 443 -51.32 17.54 -12.77
CA PRO A 443 -52.11 16.35 -12.56
C PRO A 443 -51.41 15.41 -11.57
N VAL A 444 -52.18 14.78 -10.68
CA VAL A 444 -51.68 13.69 -9.84
C VAL A 444 -51.76 12.39 -10.63
N ILE A 445 -50.62 11.89 -11.08
CA ILE A 445 -50.53 10.69 -11.91
C ILE A 445 -50.34 9.48 -10.99
N LEU A 446 -51.29 8.55 -11.02
CA LEU A 446 -51.19 7.25 -10.38
C LEU A 446 -50.52 6.27 -11.35
N TRP A 447 -49.53 5.53 -10.86
CA TRP A 447 -48.81 4.53 -11.64
C TRP A 447 -49.17 3.12 -11.21
N ASN A 448 -49.19 2.20 -12.18
CA ASN A 448 -48.94 0.79 -11.92
C ASN A 448 -47.43 0.51 -12.04
N ASP A 449 -47.01 -0.75 -11.95
CA ASP A 449 -45.60 -1.14 -11.92
C ASP A 449 -44.80 -0.66 -13.15
N GLU A 450 -45.44 -0.49 -14.32
CA GLU A 450 -44.74 -0.23 -15.59
C GLU A 450 -45.21 1.04 -16.33
N ALA A 451 -46.41 1.56 -16.06
CA ALA A 451 -47.02 2.65 -16.82
C ALA A 451 -47.98 3.54 -15.99
N PRO A 452 -48.26 4.78 -16.44
CA PRO A 452 -49.31 5.61 -15.85
C PRO A 452 -50.68 4.92 -15.98
N GLU A 453 -51.37 4.71 -14.85
CA GLU A 453 -52.67 4.03 -14.80
C GLU A 453 -53.83 5.02 -14.82
N ALA A 454 -53.72 6.15 -14.09
CA ALA A 454 -54.77 7.17 -14.02
C ALA A 454 -54.22 8.56 -13.68
N GLY A 455 -54.98 9.60 -14.00
CA GLY A 455 -54.73 10.98 -13.57
C GLY A 455 -55.87 11.51 -12.72
N ILE A 456 -55.55 12.09 -11.57
CA ILE A 456 -56.49 12.81 -10.68
C ILE A 456 -56.22 14.30 -10.83
N ILE A 457 -57.23 15.04 -11.29
CA ILE A 457 -57.19 16.51 -11.45
C ILE A 457 -58.25 17.21 -10.58
N ASP A 458 -59.14 16.44 -9.96
CA ASP A 458 -60.33 16.85 -9.23
C ASP A 458 -60.26 16.44 -7.74
N ALA A 459 -59.05 16.41 -7.19
CA ALA A 459 -58.86 16.24 -5.75
C ALA A 459 -59.46 17.41 -4.97
N LEU A 460 -59.82 17.18 -3.70
CA LEU A 460 -60.34 18.24 -2.81
C LEU A 460 -59.22 19.11 -2.24
N SER A 461 -58.07 18.48 -2.02
CA SER A 461 -56.80 19.04 -1.56
C SER A 461 -55.67 18.24 -2.21
N ALA A 462 -54.61 18.91 -2.64
CA ALA A 462 -53.36 18.29 -3.05
C ALA A 462 -52.22 19.25 -2.71
N VAL A 463 -51.40 18.90 -1.72
CA VAL A 463 -50.35 19.74 -1.17
C VAL A 463 -49.01 19.04 -1.32
N VAL A 464 -48.05 19.71 -1.95
CA VAL A 464 -46.64 19.31 -1.94
C VAL A 464 -45.96 20.10 -0.82
N THR A 465 -45.27 19.39 0.08
CA THR A 465 -44.45 20.01 1.12
C THR A 465 -42.98 19.72 0.84
N ASN A 466 -42.19 20.79 0.70
CA ASN A 466 -40.73 20.72 0.60
C ASN A 466 -40.11 21.60 1.68
N GLU A 467 -39.11 21.09 2.38
CA GLU A 467 -38.37 21.82 3.39
C GLU A 467 -36.85 21.62 3.20
N VAL A 468 -36.09 22.70 3.30
CA VAL A 468 -34.62 22.65 3.23
C VAL A 468 -34.11 21.80 4.39
N ASN A 469 -33.40 20.70 4.08
CA ASN A 469 -32.90 19.72 5.05
C ASN A 469 -34.00 19.01 5.88
N GLY A 470 -35.26 19.12 5.45
CA GLY A 470 -36.42 18.66 6.22
C GLY A 470 -37.29 17.66 5.47
N GLU A 471 -38.59 17.85 5.57
CA GLU A 471 -39.58 16.96 4.98
C GLU A 471 -39.76 17.18 3.47
N GLN A 472 -39.97 16.08 2.73
CA GLN A 472 -40.45 16.12 1.35
C GLN A 472 -41.61 15.13 1.17
N LYS A 473 -42.84 15.64 1.11
CA LYS A 473 -44.05 14.81 1.10
C LYS A 473 -45.12 15.37 0.18
N PHE A 474 -46.07 14.50 -0.14
CA PHE A 474 -47.28 14.85 -0.87
C PHE A 474 -48.51 14.35 -0.11
N GLU A 475 -49.47 15.23 0.08
CA GLU A 475 -50.74 14.91 0.75
C GLU A 475 -51.92 15.27 -0.15
N MET A 476 -52.86 14.34 -0.29
CA MET A 476 -54.05 14.52 -1.13
C MET A 476 -55.31 14.04 -0.41
N GLN A 477 -56.42 14.74 -0.64
CA GLN A 477 -57.73 14.32 -0.15
C GLN A 477 -58.71 14.12 -1.31
N ILE A 478 -59.36 12.96 -1.38
CA ILE A 478 -60.44 12.68 -2.35
C ILE A 478 -61.68 12.08 -1.67
N PRO A 479 -62.89 12.21 -2.25
CA PRO A 479 -64.05 11.47 -1.76
C PRO A 479 -63.88 9.96 -1.91
N VAL A 480 -64.40 9.16 -0.96
CA VAL A 480 -64.34 7.68 -1.06
C VAL A 480 -65.06 7.11 -2.30
N ASN A 481 -66.03 7.86 -2.84
CA ASN A 481 -66.78 7.50 -4.05
C ASN A 481 -66.15 8.06 -5.33
N HIS A 482 -64.94 8.62 -5.26
CA HIS A 482 -64.19 9.04 -6.45
C HIS A 482 -63.88 7.84 -7.35
N LYS A 483 -63.94 8.03 -8.67
CA LYS A 483 -63.75 6.95 -9.67
C LYS A 483 -62.40 6.21 -9.56
N HIS A 484 -61.38 6.89 -9.03
CA HIS A 484 -60.03 6.34 -8.83
C HIS A 484 -59.72 5.99 -7.36
N ALA A 485 -60.71 6.06 -6.44
CA ALA A 485 -60.50 5.71 -5.04
C ALA A 485 -60.10 4.24 -4.84
N GLY A 486 -60.63 3.33 -5.67
CA GLY A 486 -60.37 1.89 -5.56
C GLY A 486 -58.99 1.43 -6.07
N ILE A 487 -58.23 2.32 -6.74
CA ILE A 487 -56.87 2.02 -7.23
C ILE A 487 -55.78 2.67 -6.37
N LEU A 488 -56.15 3.38 -5.30
CA LEU A 488 -55.19 3.86 -4.31
C LEU A 488 -54.89 2.72 -3.35
N ASP A 489 -53.61 2.44 -3.16
CA ASP A 489 -53.12 1.43 -2.23
C ASP A 489 -51.79 1.89 -1.63
N ALA A 490 -51.43 1.36 -0.46
CA ALA A 490 -50.11 1.59 0.13
C ALA A 490 -49.01 1.05 -0.80
N GLU A 491 -47.84 1.67 -0.75
CA GLU A 491 -46.67 1.41 -1.60
C GLU A 491 -46.82 1.75 -3.09
N ARG A 492 -48.00 2.22 -3.54
CA ARG A 492 -48.16 2.67 -4.94
C ARG A 492 -47.45 3.99 -5.19
N ARG A 493 -46.91 4.11 -6.41
CA ARG A 493 -46.22 5.30 -6.90
C ARG A 493 -47.21 6.34 -7.43
N ILE A 494 -46.96 7.60 -7.08
CA ILE A 494 -47.66 8.76 -7.62
C ILE A 494 -46.65 9.79 -8.12
N THR A 495 -47.01 10.54 -9.16
CA THR A 495 -46.19 11.64 -9.67
C THR A 495 -46.99 12.93 -9.72
N VAL A 496 -46.38 14.01 -9.25
CA VAL A 496 -46.96 15.36 -9.23
C VAL A 496 -45.85 16.35 -9.60
N ALA A 497 -46.10 17.21 -10.59
CA ALA A 497 -45.13 18.19 -11.09
C ALA A 497 -43.74 17.57 -11.42
N ASP A 498 -43.74 16.40 -12.07
CA ASP A 498 -42.55 15.60 -12.44
C ASP A 498 -41.77 14.98 -11.24
N GLU A 499 -42.20 15.22 -10.01
CA GLU A 499 -41.67 14.57 -8.81
C GLU A 499 -42.44 13.32 -8.43
N THR A 500 -41.72 12.31 -7.93
CA THR A 500 -42.27 10.98 -7.64
C THR A 500 -42.33 10.70 -6.15
N TYR A 501 -43.49 10.25 -5.68
CA TYR A 501 -43.77 9.90 -4.29
C TYR A 501 -44.35 8.48 -4.16
N TRP A 502 -44.22 7.89 -2.99
CA TRP A 502 -44.79 6.57 -2.64
C TRP A 502 -45.83 6.72 -1.54
N ILE A 503 -47.03 6.20 -1.78
CA ILE A 503 -48.11 6.22 -0.80
C ILE A 503 -47.70 5.36 0.40
N ARG A 504 -47.70 5.94 1.60
CA ARG A 504 -47.42 5.19 2.85
C ARG A 504 -48.66 4.93 3.66
N ARG A 505 -49.59 5.89 3.65
CA ARG A 505 -50.77 5.86 4.50
C ARG A 505 -51.98 6.37 3.74
N ILE A 506 -53.06 5.60 3.83
CA ILE A 506 -54.40 5.99 3.37
C ILE A 506 -55.33 5.95 4.58
N THR A 507 -55.81 7.11 5.00
CA THR A 507 -56.76 7.23 6.10
C THR A 507 -58.16 7.43 5.55
N LYS A 508 -59.11 6.59 5.98
CA LYS A 508 -60.52 6.72 5.63
C LYS A 508 -61.28 7.35 6.79
N ALA A 509 -61.59 8.64 6.67
CA ALA A 509 -62.24 9.41 7.73
C ALA A 509 -63.61 9.96 7.31
N ARG A 510 -64.51 10.12 8.28
CA ARG A 510 -65.79 10.80 8.08
C ARG A 510 -65.62 12.28 8.37
N ALA A 511 -65.79 13.12 7.35
CA ALA A 511 -65.84 14.57 7.46
C ALA A 511 -67.28 15.05 7.25
N GLY A 512 -68.03 15.19 8.34
CA GLY A 512 -69.45 15.53 8.31
C GLY A 512 -70.28 14.47 7.55
N ARG A 513 -70.94 14.87 6.45
CA ARG A 513 -71.77 13.98 5.61
C ARG A 513 -70.97 13.19 4.55
N ARG A 514 -69.67 13.46 4.39
CA ARG A 514 -68.81 12.80 3.40
C ARG A 514 -67.83 11.85 4.10
N ILE A 515 -67.43 10.81 3.37
CA ILE A 515 -66.29 9.97 3.75
C ILE A 515 -65.16 10.32 2.79
N LEU A 516 -64.02 10.70 3.34
CA LEU A 516 -62.85 11.14 2.61
C LEU A 516 -61.73 10.10 2.75
N LEU A 517 -60.89 10.03 1.72
CA LEU A 517 -59.63 9.31 1.73
C LEU A 517 -58.51 10.36 1.77
N ASP A 518 -57.76 10.34 2.86
CA ASP A 518 -56.55 11.14 3.04
C ASP A 518 -55.35 10.27 2.66
N VAL A 519 -54.64 10.67 1.62
CA VAL A 519 -53.48 9.98 1.08
C VAL A 519 -52.24 10.75 1.51
N TYR A 520 -51.34 10.07 2.20
CA TYR A 520 -50.03 10.57 2.59
C TYR A 520 -48.96 9.77 1.83
N ALA A 521 -48.09 10.48 1.12
CA ALA A 521 -47.02 9.92 0.32
C ALA A 521 -45.68 10.63 0.59
N GLU A 522 -44.61 9.86 0.59
CA GLU A 522 -43.25 10.32 0.87
C GLU A 522 -42.40 10.32 -0.40
N ALA A 523 -41.41 11.21 -0.45
CA ALA A 523 -40.40 11.20 -1.50
C ALA A 523 -39.54 9.92 -1.46
N ARG A 524 -38.85 9.63 -2.57
CA ARG A 524 -38.08 8.39 -2.71
C ARG A 524 -37.00 8.22 -1.64
N PHE A 525 -36.29 9.31 -1.30
CA PHE A 525 -35.11 9.22 -0.43
C PHE A 525 -35.41 8.65 0.96
N TYR A 526 -36.66 8.68 1.44
CA TYR A 526 -37.03 8.05 2.71
C TYR A 526 -36.76 6.54 2.72
N GLU A 527 -36.64 5.89 1.56
CA GLU A 527 -36.21 4.49 1.48
C GLU A 527 -34.83 4.26 2.14
N LEU A 528 -33.94 5.27 2.12
CA LEU A 528 -32.61 5.21 2.72
C LEU A 528 -32.66 4.93 4.23
N ALA A 529 -33.76 5.25 4.91
CA ALA A 529 -33.96 4.91 6.33
C ALA A 529 -34.02 3.40 6.57
N THR A 530 -34.31 2.61 5.53
CA THR A 530 -34.50 1.16 5.59
C THR A 530 -33.47 0.36 4.78
N LYS A 531 -32.46 1.03 4.20
CA LYS A 531 -31.43 0.40 3.35
C LYS A 531 -30.23 -0.12 4.16
N GLY A 532 -30.53 -0.90 5.20
CA GLY A 532 -29.53 -1.51 6.06
C GLY A 532 -29.04 -0.60 7.20
N GLN A 533 -28.17 -1.16 8.03
CA GLN A 533 -27.57 -0.51 9.19
C GLN A 533 -26.10 -0.21 8.90
N ILE A 534 -25.63 0.91 9.44
CA ILE A 534 -24.23 1.32 9.45
C ILE A 534 -23.76 1.31 10.89
N ASP A 535 -22.68 0.59 11.16
CA ASP A 535 -22.13 0.46 12.51
C ASP A 535 -21.51 1.78 13.00
N ALA A 536 -21.52 1.94 14.32
CA ALA A 536 -20.88 3.05 15.01
C ALA A 536 -19.41 3.23 14.57
N ARG A 537 -19.00 4.48 14.31
CA ARG A 537 -17.67 4.79 13.80
C ARG A 537 -17.20 6.18 14.18
N GLU A 538 -15.89 6.33 14.34
CA GLU A 538 -15.23 7.62 14.45
C GLU A 538 -14.76 8.10 13.06
N PHE A 539 -14.96 9.38 12.79
CA PHE A 539 -14.46 10.09 11.62
C PHE A 539 -13.46 11.14 12.08
N GLN A 540 -12.26 11.14 11.51
CA GLN A 540 -11.19 12.07 11.85
C GLN A 540 -10.78 12.90 10.64
N GLN A 541 -10.95 14.22 10.71
CA GLN A 541 -10.63 15.17 9.65
C GLN A 541 -11.16 14.76 8.26
N VAL A 542 -12.36 14.19 8.19
CA VAL A 542 -12.95 13.72 6.93
C VAL A 542 -13.70 14.83 6.22
N THR A 543 -13.85 14.70 4.91
CA THR A 543 -14.76 15.54 4.12
C THR A 543 -16.20 15.00 4.19
N ALA A 544 -17.18 15.84 3.87
CA ALA A 544 -18.57 15.39 3.78
C ALA A 544 -18.78 14.30 2.71
N GLY A 545 -18.16 14.46 1.53
CA GLY A 545 -18.34 13.53 0.42
C GLY A 545 -17.81 12.12 0.69
N ASP A 546 -16.72 11.99 1.47
CA ASP A 546 -16.20 10.69 1.88
C ASP A 546 -17.21 9.95 2.76
N VAL A 547 -17.81 10.65 3.73
CA VAL A 547 -18.83 10.06 4.62
C VAL A 547 -20.12 9.75 3.86
N MET A 548 -20.54 10.63 2.95
CA MET A 548 -21.70 10.36 2.09
C MET A 548 -21.49 9.11 1.22
N THR A 549 -20.28 8.89 0.73
CA THR A 549 -19.95 7.67 -0.05
C THR A 549 -20.13 6.41 0.79
N ILE A 550 -19.76 6.46 2.07
CA ILE A 550 -20.00 5.37 3.03
C ILE A 550 -21.49 5.19 3.28
N ALA A 551 -22.22 6.28 3.53
CA ALA A 551 -23.66 6.25 3.78
C ALA A 551 -24.43 5.60 2.63
N LEU A 552 -24.03 5.86 1.39
CA LEU A 552 -24.73 5.43 0.20
C LEU A 552 -24.29 4.05 -0.34
N ALA A 553 -23.24 3.46 0.23
CA ALA A 553 -22.70 2.18 -0.23
C ALA A 553 -23.79 1.08 -0.24
N GLY A 554 -24.01 0.45 -1.40
CA GLY A 554 -24.98 -0.64 -1.55
C GLY A 554 -26.46 -0.22 -1.57
N THR A 555 -26.78 1.06 -1.39
CA THR A 555 -28.17 1.55 -1.37
C THR A 555 -28.77 1.72 -2.78
N GLY A 556 -27.92 1.82 -3.80
CA GLY A 556 -28.29 2.17 -5.18
C GLY A 556 -28.38 3.68 -5.43
N TRP A 557 -28.06 4.50 -4.42
CA TRP A 557 -27.86 5.94 -4.53
C TRP A 557 -26.36 6.26 -4.61
N THR A 558 -26.01 7.41 -5.17
CA THR A 558 -24.61 7.86 -5.29
C THR A 558 -24.45 9.34 -4.95
N VAL A 559 -23.24 9.75 -4.59
CA VAL A 559 -22.92 11.16 -4.31
C VAL A 559 -22.97 11.97 -5.61
N GLY A 560 -23.69 13.10 -5.58
CA GLY A 560 -23.72 14.09 -6.66
C GLY A 560 -22.62 15.15 -6.48
N VAL A 561 -22.98 16.26 -5.83
CA VAL A 561 -22.05 17.36 -5.50
C VAL A 561 -21.83 17.41 -3.99
N ALA A 562 -20.58 17.45 -3.54
CA ALA A 562 -20.22 17.61 -2.13
C ALA A 562 -19.24 18.79 -1.97
N ASN A 563 -19.73 20.01 -2.25
CA ASN A 563 -18.88 21.20 -2.37
C ASN A 563 -18.66 21.95 -1.04
N VAL A 564 -19.15 21.39 0.06
CA VAL A 564 -18.77 21.81 1.42
C VAL A 564 -17.39 21.27 1.74
N THR A 565 -16.37 22.14 1.69
CA THR A 565 -14.95 21.76 1.79
C THR A 565 -14.41 21.64 3.22
N SER A 566 -15.27 21.70 4.23
CA SER A 566 -14.83 21.61 5.63
C SER A 566 -14.43 20.18 6.00
N LEU A 567 -13.28 20.04 6.68
CA LEU A 567 -12.85 18.81 7.32
C LEU A 567 -13.38 18.77 8.75
N ARG A 568 -13.98 17.65 9.17
CA ARG A 568 -14.59 17.50 10.50
C ARG A 568 -14.16 16.22 11.19
N THR A 569 -14.09 16.28 12.51
CA THR A 569 -13.86 15.12 13.39
C THR A 569 -15.10 14.94 14.27
N TRP A 570 -15.75 13.78 14.17
CA TRP A 570 -16.95 13.45 14.92
C TRP A 570 -17.18 11.94 14.94
N SER A 571 -18.12 11.48 15.75
CA SER A 571 -18.43 10.06 15.94
C SER A 571 -19.92 9.86 15.72
N THR A 572 -20.28 8.72 15.15
CA THR A 572 -21.67 8.27 14.98
C THR A 572 -21.89 6.97 15.77
N GLU A 573 -23.11 6.77 16.25
CA GLU A 573 -23.56 5.49 16.79
C GLU A 573 -24.07 4.59 15.64
N ASN A 574 -24.71 3.48 15.99
CA ASN A 574 -25.37 2.65 14.99
C ASN A 574 -26.50 3.44 14.32
N THR A 575 -26.43 3.60 13.00
CA THR A 575 -27.30 4.48 12.23
C THR A 575 -27.77 3.80 10.95
N ASN A 576 -28.57 4.49 10.14
CA ASN A 576 -28.96 4.08 8.79
C ASN A 576 -28.45 5.11 7.76
N PRO A 577 -28.45 4.80 6.45
CA PRO A 577 -28.00 5.73 5.42
C PRO A 577 -28.62 7.13 5.49
N LEU A 578 -29.93 7.26 5.72
CA LEU A 578 -30.59 8.57 5.77
C LEU A 578 -30.16 9.39 6.99
N GLU A 579 -30.09 8.74 8.14
CA GLU A 579 -29.69 9.38 9.39
C GLU A 579 -28.22 9.80 9.35
N LEU A 580 -27.32 8.96 8.83
CA LEU A 580 -25.92 9.33 8.63
C LEU A 580 -25.76 10.53 7.69
N LEU A 581 -26.54 10.61 6.61
CA LEU A 581 -26.52 11.79 5.71
C LEU A 581 -26.98 13.07 6.43
N ARG A 582 -27.96 12.97 7.34
CA ARG A 582 -28.40 14.09 8.18
C ARG A 582 -27.33 14.48 9.20
N GLU A 583 -26.64 13.52 9.79
CA GLU A 583 -25.48 13.79 10.66
C GLU A 583 -24.34 14.47 9.90
N VAL A 584 -24.08 14.08 8.64
CA VAL A 584 -23.12 14.77 7.78
C VAL A 584 -23.54 16.22 7.56
N GLN A 585 -24.78 16.47 7.17
CA GLN A 585 -25.32 17.83 6.99
C GLN A 585 -25.20 18.65 8.28
N LYS A 586 -25.48 18.06 9.43
CA LYS A 586 -25.40 18.70 10.74
C LYS A 586 -23.97 19.10 11.13
N ASN A 587 -23.00 18.21 10.91
CA ASN A 587 -21.60 18.44 11.27
C ASN A 587 -20.86 19.36 10.28
N HIS A 588 -21.16 19.23 8.98
CA HIS A 588 -20.50 20.01 7.93
C HIS A 588 -21.25 21.30 7.57
N GLY A 589 -22.55 21.38 7.85
CA GLY A 589 -23.45 22.44 7.41
C GLY A 589 -23.90 22.26 5.96
N GLY A 590 -24.48 23.31 5.38
CA GLY A 590 -24.99 23.32 4.01
C GLY A 590 -26.37 22.67 3.86
N ASP A 591 -26.75 22.45 2.62
CA ASP A 591 -28.03 21.89 2.20
C ASP A 591 -27.85 20.52 1.58
N LEU A 592 -28.54 19.55 2.17
CA LEU A 592 -28.64 18.16 1.74
C LEU A 592 -29.79 18.03 0.74
N LEU A 593 -29.44 17.76 -0.51
CA LEU A 593 -30.37 17.70 -1.64
C LEU A 593 -30.47 16.27 -2.16
N PHE A 594 -31.70 15.83 -2.40
CA PHE A 594 -32.01 14.51 -2.94
C PHE A 594 -32.59 14.64 -4.35
N ASP A 595 -31.86 14.14 -5.34
CA ASP A 595 -32.39 13.92 -6.68
C ASP A 595 -33.03 12.52 -6.71
N ASN A 596 -34.34 12.49 -6.47
CA ASN A 596 -35.11 11.25 -6.37
C ASN A 596 -35.14 10.46 -7.70
N ALA A 597 -35.04 11.15 -8.83
CA ALA A 597 -35.11 10.54 -10.16
C ALA A 597 -33.79 9.82 -10.50
N ASN A 598 -32.66 10.51 -10.33
CA ASN A 598 -31.34 9.97 -10.63
C ASN A 598 -30.70 9.21 -9.45
N ARG A 599 -31.33 9.25 -8.27
CA ARG A 599 -30.81 8.70 -7.00
C ARG A 599 -29.45 9.30 -6.62
N LEU A 600 -29.34 10.62 -6.74
CA LEU A 600 -28.17 11.37 -6.32
C LEU A 600 -28.43 12.08 -5.00
N VAL A 601 -27.42 12.11 -4.13
CA VAL A 601 -27.43 12.95 -2.91
C VAL A 601 -26.29 13.95 -3.00
N SER A 602 -26.62 15.23 -2.82
CA SER A 602 -25.64 16.31 -2.83
C SER A 602 -25.64 17.06 -1.50
N LEU A 603 -24.47 17.47 -1.02
CA LEU A 603 -24.33 18.43 0.08
C LEU A 603 -23.68 19.69 -0.46
N VAL A 604 -24.45 20.77 -0.50
CA VAL A 604 -24.01 22.04 -1.10
C VAL A 604 -23.96 23.15 -0.07
N ALA A 605 -23.07 24.12 -0.23
CA ALA A 605 -22.94 25.22 0.74
C ALA A 605 -24.24 26.04 0.91
N SER A 606 -24.95 26.29 -0.18
CA SER A 606 -26.29 26.88 -0.20
C SER A 606 -27.00 26.50 -1.50
N SER A 607 -28.23 26.04 -1.39
CA SER A 607 -29.13 25.72 -2.49
C SER A 607 -30.14 26.84 -2.71
N GLY A 608 -30.78 26.81 -3.88
CA GLY A 608 -31.80 27.76 -4.29
C GLY A 608 -31.26 28.97 -5.07
N ARG A 609 -32.19 29.68 -5.69
CA ARG A 609 -31.95 30.73 -6.67
C ARG A 609 -32.37 32.08 -6.12
N ASP A 610 -31.78 33.13 -6.66
CA ASP A 610 -32.19 34.51 -6.44
C ASP A 610 -32.60 35.14 -7.77
N GLN A 611 -33.88 34.99 -8.11
CA GLN A 611 -34.46 35.53 -9.36
C GLN A 611 -35.22 36.84 -9.15
N GLY A 612 -35.13 37.44 -7.96
CA GLY A 612 -35.83 38.70 -7.63
C GLY A 612 -37.34 38.56 -7.44
N ILE A 613 -37.84 37.35 -7.12
CA ILE A 613 -39.25 37.09 -6.84
C ILE A 613 -39.67 37.88 -5.59
N GLY A 614 -40.81 38.58 -5.68
CA GLY A 614 -41.28 39.47 -4.63
C GLY A 614 -42.78 39.34 -4.34
N PHE A 615 -43.13 39.23 -3.06
CA PHE A 615 -44.50 39.25 -2.56
C PHE A 615 -44.72 40.53 -1.75
N PHE A 616 -45.77 41.28 -2.09
CA PHE A 616 -46.08 42.56 -1.48
C PHE A 616 -47.50 42.53 -0.92
N GLN A 617 -47.76 43.26 0.17
CA GLN A 617 -49.11 43.48 0.67
C GLN A 617 -50.04 43.94 -0.47
N GLY A 618 -51.15 43.22 -0.69
CA GLY A 618 -52.09 43.48 -1.79
C GLY A 618 -51.67 42.94 -3.17
N ARG A 619 -50.46 42.37 -3.31
CA ARG A 619 -49.97 41.72 -4.53
C ARG A 619 -49.16 40.45 -4.21
N GLY A 620 -49.86 39.31 -4.24
CA GLY A 620 -49.24 37.99 -4.05
C GLY A 620 -49.11 37.54 -2.60
N LEU A 621 -49.51 38.39 -1.65
CA LEU A 621 -49.58 38.09 -0.22
C LEU A 621 -51.05 38.13 0.22
N THR A 622 -51.55 37.03 0.80
CA THR A 622 -52.95 36.92 1.27
C THR A 622 -53.05 36.90 2.79
N ASP A 623 -52.11 36.25 3.45
CA ASP A 623 -52.00 36.20 4.90
C ASP A 623 -50.53 36.29 5.29
N SER A 624 -50.25 36.93 6.42
CA SER A 624 -48.89 37.11 6.91
C SER A 624 -48.85 37.13 8.42
N LYS A 625 -47.96 36.30 8.97
CA LYS A 625 -47.74 36.12 10.39
C LYS A 625 -46.26 36.33 10.70
N SER A 626 -45.97 37.28 11.59
CA SER A 626 -44.65 37.52 12.15
C SER A 626 -44.64 37.04 13.59
N VAL A 627 -43.66 36.20 13.94
CA VAL A 627 -43.45 35.69 15.28
C VAL A 627 -42.07 36.11 15.75
N VAL A 628 -42.03 36.77 16.91
CA VAL A 628 -40.78 37.16 17.58
C VAL A 628 -40.71 36.34 18.87
N ASP A 629 -39.74 35.43 18.94
CA ASP A 629 -39.58 34.50 20.05
C ASP A 629 -38.29 34.82 20.83
N THR A 630 -38.38 34.84 22.15
CA THR A 630 -37.26 35.03 23.09
C THR A 630 -37.15 33.90 24.11
N THR A 631 -37.91 32.82 23.95
CA THR A 631 -37.95 31.66 24.86
C THR A 631 -36.60 30.95 24.95
N SER A 632 -35.82 30.97 23.87
CA SER A 632 -34.45 30.41 23.80
C SER A 632 -33.34 31.48 23.85
N LEU A 633 -33.66 32.72 24.25
CA LEU A 633 -32.69 33.80 24.32
C LEU A 633 -31.72 33.58 25.48
N VAL A 634 -30.43 33.65 25.20
CA VAL A 634 -29.34 33.43 26.17
C VAL A 634 -28.40 34.63 26.12
N THR A 635 -28.09 35.23 27.26
CA THR A 635 -27.14 36.35 27.37
C THR A 635 -25.78 35.92 27.91
N ARG A 636 -25.65 34.67 28.36
CA ARG A 636 -24.38 34.10 28.82
C ARG A 636 -24.26 32.60 28.54
N ILE A 637 -23.17 32.18 27.89
CA ILE A 637 -22.87 30.77 27.64
C ILE A 637 -21.59 30.36 28.37
N TYR A 638 -21.69 29.36 29.26
CA TYR A 638 -20.55 28.70 29.88
C TYR A 638 -20.00 27.62 28.93
N ALA A 639 -18.69 27.64 28.68
CA ALA A 639 -18.05 26.69 27.78
C ALA A 639 -17.13 25.76 28.59
N LYS A 640 -17.52 24.49 28.69
CA LYS A 640 -16.73 23.44 29.36
C LYS A 640 -16.65 22.19 28.47
N ASN A 641 -15.58 21.42 28.57
CA ASN A 641 -15.51 20.10 27.94
C ASN A 641 -15.75 18.97 28.96
N GLU A 642 -15.89 17.73 28.50
CA GLU A 642 -16.08 16.54 29.35
C GLU A 642 -14.96 16.34 30.39
N ASP A 643 -13.74 16.83 30.12
CA ASP A 643 -12.61 16.78 31.04
C ASP A 643 -12.67 17.87 32.12
N GLY A 644 -13.71 18.72 32.10
CA GLY A 644 -13.88 19.88 32.97
C GLY A 644 -13.01 21.09 32.60
N LEU A 645 -12.32 21.07 31.46
CA LEU A 645 -11.57 22.21 30.93
C LEU A 645 -12.53 23.33 30.51
N THR A 646 -12.15 24.59 30.78
CA THR A 646 -12.97 25.78 30.43
C THR A 646 -12.17 26.80 29.64
N ILE A 647 -12.87 27.79 29.08
CA ILE A 647 -12.24 28.92 28.36
C ILE A 647 -11.57 29.96 29.29
N ALA A 648 -11.68 29.82 30.61
CA ALA A 648 -11.25 30.85 31.57
C ALA A 648 -9.78 31.27 31.39
N ALA A 649 -8.89 30.33 31.09
CA ALA A 649 -7.46 30.60 30.91
C ALA A 649 -7.14 31.56 29.75
N ILE A 650 -7.99 31.60 28.72
CA ILE A 650 -7.79 32.43 27.52
C ILE A 650 -8.82 33.58 27.41
N ASN A 651 -9.84 33.59 28.26
CA ASN A 651 -10.93 34.56 28.24
C ASN A 651 -10.92 35.44 29.51
N GLY A 652 -9.73 35.92 29.89
CA GLY A 652 -9.56 36.87 31.00
C GLY A 652 -10.04 36.36 32.37
N GLY A 653 -9.96 35.05 32.62
CA GLY A 653 -10.43 34.41 33.85
C GLY A 653 -11.91 34.05 33.89
N LYS A 654 -12.69 34.36 32.84
CA LYS A 654 -14.13 34.07 32.77
C LYS A 654 -14.38 32.75 32.03
N PRO A 655 -15.04 31.75 32.64
CA PRO A 655 -15.39 30.48 31.98
C PRO A 655 -16.58 30.58 31.01
N TYR A 656 -17.07 31.81 30.75
CA TYR A 656 -18.25 32.07 29.94
C TYR A 656 -18.05 33.27 29.00
N VAL A 657 -18.86 33.32 27.95
CA VAL A 657 -19.03 34.50 27.08
C VAL A 657 -20.37 35.16 27.40
N GLU A 658 -20.46 36.48 27.27
CA GLU A 658 -21.67 37.25 27.61
C GLU A 658 -21.95 38.39 26.63
N ASP A 659 -23.24 38.63 26.37
CA ASP A 659 -23.76 39.67 25.48
C ASP A 659 -25.12 40.15 26.00
N PHE A 660 -25.18 41.43 26.35
CA PHE A 660 -26.35 42.09 26.92
C PHE A 660 -26.91 43.18 25.99
N SER A 661 -26.56 43.13 24.70
CA SER A 661 -26.96 44.13 23.70
C SER A 661 -28.48 44.20 23.50
N PHE A 662 -29.19 43.08 23.63
CA PHE A 662 -30.66 43.04 23.51
C PHE A 662 -31.40 43.21 24.84
N THR A 663 -30.94 42.55 25.91
CA THR A 663 -31.54 42.62 27.25
C THR A 663 -30.44 42.62 28.31
N THR A 664 -30.72 43.29 29.44
CA THR A 664 -29.82 43.34 30.60
C THR A 664 -30.01 42.18 31.58
N GLU A 665 -31.03 41.33 31.35
CA GLU A 665 -31.29 40.14 32.16
C GLU A 665 -30.22 39.06 31.89
N VAL A 666 -29.73 38.44 32.96
CA VAL A 666 -28.77 37.33 32.87
C VAL A 666 -29.55 36.03 32.62
N LYS A 667 -29.41 35.48 31.42
CA LYS A 667 -29.99 34.21 30.98
C LYS A 667 -28.84 33.28 30.62
N GLU A 668 -28.60 32.29 31.46
CA GLU A 668 -27.42 31.44 31.40
C GLU A 668 -27.74 30.10 30.74
N ALA A 669 -26.80 29.60 29.95
CA ALA A 669 -26.83 28.24 29.43
C ALA A 669 -25.40 27.67 29.38
N VAL A 670 -25.30 26.35 29.37
CA VAL A 670 -24.00 25.64 29.33
C VAL A 670 -23.85 24.96 27.98
N TYR A 671 -22.72 25.17 27.30
CA TYR A 671 -22.35 24.45 26.10
C TYR A 671 -21.28 23.42 26.46
N ASP A 672 -21.64 22.14 26.37
CA ASP A 672 -20.76 21.01 26.64
C ASP A 672 -20.01 20.58 25.38
N PHE A 673 -18.68 20.74 25.41
CA PHE A 673 -17.78 20.33 24.34
C PHE A 673 -17.24 18.91 24.58
N LYS A 674 -16.96 18.18 23.49
CA LYS A 674 -16.33 16.86 23.59
C LYS A 674 -14.96 16.94 24.25
N SER A 675 -14.55 15.86 24.94
CA SER A 675 -13.20 15.69 25.47
C SER A 675 -12.13 16.05 24.43
N GLY A 676 -11.05 16.71 24.85
CA GLY A 676 -9.95 17.13 23.96
C GLY A 676 -10.18 18.39 23.10
N THR A 677 -11.36 19.02 23.12
CA THR A 677 -11.58 20.30 22.41
C THR A 677 -10.70 21.42 22.99
N SER A 678 -9.96 22.14 22.14
CA SER A 678 -9.06 23.21 22.60
C SER A 678 -9.82 24.46 23.09
N PRO A 679 -9.34 25.16 24.15
CA PRO A 679 -10.00 26.36 24.65
C PRO A 679 -10.26 27.44 23.58
N TYR A 680 -9.38 27.60 22.58
CA TYR A 680 -9.56 28.56 21.49
C TYR A 680 -10.76 28.22 20.60
N THR A 681 -10.94 26.94 20.27
CA THR A 681 -12.09 26.45 19.51
C THR A 681 -13.38 26.60 20.31
N MET A 682 -13.31 26.31 21.62
CA MET A 682 -14.43 26.48 22.55
C MET A 682 -14.88 27.94 22.64
N LEU A 683 -13.93 28.89 22.76
CA LEU A 683 -14.23 30.32 22.83
C LEU A 683 -14.88 30.82 21.54
N ALA A 684 -14.29 30.51 20.37
CA ALA A 684 -14.83 30.93 19.08
C ALA A 684 -16.25 30.39 18.84
N THR A 685 -16.49 29.11 19.17
CA THR A 685 -17.80 28.46 19.01
C THR A 685 -18.84 29.05 19.98
N ALA A 686 -18.47 29.26 21.24
CA ALA A 686 -19.35 29.87 22.22
C ALA A 686 -19.72 31.32 21.85
N GLN A 687 -18.76 32.12 21.35
CA GLN A 687 -19.01 33.48 20.87
C GLN A 687 -19.96 33.51 19.67
N ALA A 688 -19.75 32.64 18.68
CA ALA A 688 -20.62 32.56 17.51
C ALA A 688 -22.05 32.12 17.89
N THR A 689 -22.16 31.15 18.80
CA THR A 689 -23.47 30.67 19.30
C THR A 689 -24.19 31.76 20.10
N LEU A 690 -23.46 32.47 20.96
CA LEU A 690 -24.01 33.57 21.75
C LEU A 690 -24.49 34.71 20.85
N ALA A 691 -23.71 35.12 19.85
CA ALA A 691 -24.12 36.19 18.92
C ALA A 691 -25.43 35.88 18.17
N LYS A 692 -25.72 34.59 17.93
CA LYS A 692 -26.99 34.16 17.35
C LYS A 692 -28.14 34.14 18.36
N ARG A 693 -27.87 33.76 19.61
CA ARG A 693 -28.86 33.52 20.67
C ARG A 693 -29.08 34.69 21.65
N SER A 694 -28.26 35.73 21.60
CA SER A 694 -28.38 36.93 22.44
C SER A 694 -29.46 37.90 21.96
N GLN A 695 -30.15 37.58 20.88
CA GLN A 695 -31.21 38.38 20.26
C GLN A 695 -32.45 37.51 19.92
N PRO A 696 -33.64 38.11 19.73
CA PRO A 696 -34.86 37.37 19.41
C PRO A 696 -34.79 36.63 18.08
N GLU A 697 -35.38 35.43 18.05
CA GLU A 697 -35.62 34.71 16.81
C GLU A 697 -36.88 35.28 16.14
N ARG A 698 -36.78 35.59 14.85
CA ARG A 698 -37.90 36.14 14.06
C ARG A 698 -38.28 35.14 13.00
N SER A 699 -39.48 34.59 13.08
CA SER A 699 -40.03 33.67 12.08
C SER A 699 -41.20 34.31 11.34
N TYR A 700 -41.24 34.11 10.03
CA TYR A 700 -42.29 34.65 9.18
C TYR A 700 -42.95 33.51 8.42
N GLU A 701 -44.27 33.46 8.52
CA GLU A 701 -45.12 32.54 7.81
C GLU A 701 -46.09 33.36 6.98
N VAL A 702 -46.08 33.13 5.67
CA VAL A 702 -46.89 33.92 4.75
C VAL A 702 -47.61 33.01 3.76
N THR A 703 -48.87 33.33 3.50
CA THR A 703 -49.66 32.70 2.44
C THR A 703 -49.46 33.50 1.18
N VAL A 704 -48.82 32.88 0.19
CA VAL A 704 -48.45 33.48 -1.07
C VAL A 704 -49.29 32.93 -2.22
N SER A 705 -49.49 33.78 -3.21
CA SER A 705 -50.08 33.35 -4.47
C SER A 705 -49.02 33.17 -5.54
N ASP A 706 -48.94 31.97 -6.08
CA ASP A 706 -48.12 31.70 -7.26
C ASP A 706 -48.78 32.30 -8.52
N PHE A 707 -48.08 33.23 -9.17
CA PHE A 707 -48.51 33.87 -10.41
C PHE A 707 -47.87 33.26 -11.67
N SER A 708 -46.97 32.29 -11.54
CA SER A 708 -46.21 31.70 -12.66
C SER A 708 -47.12 31.09 -13.74
N ALA A 709 -48.29 30.57 -13.35
CA ALA A 709 -49.31 30.08 -14.29
C ALA A 709 -49.94 31.17 -15.17
N ARG A 710 -49.91 32.44 -14.73
CA ARG A 710 -50.47 33.58 -15.46
C ARG A 710 -49.43 34.33 -16.29
N SER A 711 -48.18 34.35 -15.84
CA SER A 711 -47.08 35.03 -16.53
C SER A 711 -46.39 34.15 -17.58
N ASP A 712 -46.59 32.83 -17.53
CA ASP A 712 -45.93 31.83 -18.38
C ASP A 712 -44.38 31.93 -18.35
N SER A 713 -43.84 32.52 -17.28
CA SER A 713 -42.41 32.78 -17.10
C SER A 713 -41.82 31.83 -16.07
N ASP A 714 -40.74 31.14 -16.43
CA ASP A 714 -39.94 30.31 -15.52
C ASP A 714 -39.30 31.14 -14.38
N LEU A 715 -39.22 32.46 -14.53
CA LEU A 715 -38.63 33.40 -13.56
C LEU A 715 -39.52 33.60 -12.32
N ASP A 716 -40.82 33.36 -12.43
CA ASP A 716 -41.78 33.59 -11.34
C ASP A 716 -42.00 32.33 -10.47
N ARG A 717 -41.39 31.20 -10.83
CA ARG A 717 -41.47 29.96 -10.04
C ARG A 717 -40.48 29.98 -8.88
N PHE A 718 -40.90 29.44 -7.75
CA PHE A 718 -40.11 29.34 -6.53
C PHE A 718 -40.27 27.95 -5.89
N ASP A 719 -39.25 27.53 -5.16
CA ASP A 719 -39.30 26.34 -4.30
C ASP A 719 -38.59 26.61 -2.96
N ALA A 720 -38.63 25.65 -2.04
CA ALA A 720 -37.78 25.64 -0.87
C ALA A 720 -36.30 25.81 -1.28
N GLY A 721 -35.60 26.68 -0.57
CA GLY A 721 -34.23 27.10 -0.86
C GLY A 721 -34.12 28.43 -1.63
N ASP A 722 -35.10 28.81 -2.44
CA ASP A 722 -35.06 30.07 -3.22
C ASP A 722 -35.14 31.31 -2.31
N TYR A 723 -34.53 32.41 -2.76
CA TYR A 723 -34.61 33.72 -2.10
C TYR A 723 -35.75 34.54 -2.68
N VAL A 724 -36.60 35.06 -1.80
CA VAL A 724 -37.74 35.92 -2.14
C VAL A 724 -37.73 37.19 -1.29
N THR A 725 -38.31 38.25 -1.82
CA THR A 725 -38.50 39.51 -1.10
C THR A 725 -39.94 39.58 -0.60
N VAL A 726 -40.15 39.73 0.70
CA VAL A 726 -41.49 39.91 1.27
C VAL A 726 -41.61 41.26 1.94
N VAL A 727 -42.62 42.02 1.53
CA VAL A 727 -42.90 43.36 2.04
C VAL A 727 -44.35 43.43 2.52
N ASP A 728 -44.51 43.45 3.84
CA ASP A 728 -45.72 43.77 4.57
C ASP A 728 -45.36 44.75 5.70
N GLU A 729 -45.58 46.04 5.46
CA GLU A 729 -45.21 47.09 6.41
C GLU A 729 -46.06 47.05 7.68
N GLU A 730 -47.32 46.58 7.60
CA GLU A 730 -48.23 46.48 8.74
C GLU A 730 -47.82 45.36 9.71
N VAL A 731 -47.34 44.23 9.18
CA VAL A 731 -46.83 43.10 9.96
C VAL A 731 -45.33 43.25 10.28
N GLY A 732 -44.66 44.27 9.72
CA GLY A 732 -43.27 44.60 9.98
C GLY A 732 -42.27 43.69 9.26
N ILE A 733 -42.66 43.15 8.10
CA ILE A 733 -41.81 42.34 7.22
C ILE A 733 -41.35 43.23 6.07
N SER A 734 -40.05 43.50 5.97
CA SER A 734 -39.49 44.22 4.81
C SER A 734 -38.06 43.74 4.60
N SER A 735 -37.95 42.51 4.13
CA SER A 735 -36.64 41.89 3.96
C SER A 735 -36.65 40.80 2.89
N ARG A 736 -35.47 40.63 2.30
CA ARG A 736 -35.15 39.50 1.43
C ARG A 736 -34.78 38.31 2.30
N GLN A 737 -35.47 37.18 2.11
CA GLN A 737 -35.30 35.99 2.93
C GLN A 737 -35.35 34.72 2.08
N ARG A 738 -34.84 33.63 2.65
CA ARG A 738 -34.78 32.31 2.00
C ARG A 738 -36.00 31.50 2.38
N ILE A 739 -36.65 30.82 1.42
CA ILE A 739 -37.74 29.90 1.72
C ILE A 739 -37.17 28.66 2.40
N VAL A 740 -37.48 28.47 3.69
CA VAL A 740 -37.10 27.28 4.46
C VAL A 740 -38.06 26.14 4.19
N LYS A 741 -39.37 26.44 4.13
CA LYS A 741 -40.43 25.47 3.87
C LYS A 741 -41.45 26.04 2.89
N LEU A 742 -41.88 25.21 1.94
CA LEU A 742 -42.96 25.44 1.01
C LEU A 742 -44.06 24.38 1.23
N GLU A 743 -45.29 24.82 1.42
CA GLU A 743 -46.50 24.00 1.35
C GLU A 743 -47.32 24.49 0.15
N TYR A 744 -47.09 23.88 -1.00
CA TYR A 744 -47.69 24.29 -2.25
C TYR A 744 -49.04 23.61 -2.46
N ASP A 745 -50.14 24.38 -2.52
CA ASP A 745 -51.46 23.87 -2.88
C ASP A 745 -51.58 23.80 -4.41
N VAL A 746 -51.43 22.58 -4.95
CA VAL A 746 -51.42 22.29 -6.40
C VAL A 746 -52.75 22.67 -7.05
N ILE A 747 -53.85 22.57 -6.30
CA ILE A 747 -55.21 22.81 -6.78
C ILE A 747 -55.55 24.30 -6.70
N ARG A 748 -55.09 24.95 -5.63
CA ARG A 748 -55.31 26.37 -5.35
C ARG A 748 -53.96 27.07 -5.17
N PRO A 749 -53.21 27.34 -6.25
CA PRO A 749 -51.89 28.00 -6.19
C PRO A 749 -51.87 29.35 -5.44
N TRP A 750 -53.04 29.98 -5.27
CA TRP A 750 -53.20 31.22 -4.50
C TRP A 750 -53.24 31.01 -2.98
N ASN A 751 -53.28 29.76 -2.52
CA ASN A 751 -53.36 29.33 -1.13
C ASN A 751 -52.12 28.52 -0.71
N SER A 752 -50.97 28.80 -1.32
CA SER A 752 -49.70 28.17 -0.97
C SER A 752 -49.05 28.90 0.20
N LYS A 753 -48.34 28.18 1.06
CA LYS A 753 -47.71 28.72 2.27
C LYS A 753 -46.20 28.65 2.14
N ILE A 754 -45.50 29.73 2.49
CA ILE A 754 -44.04 29.72 2.61
C ILE A 754 -43.60 30.19 3.99
N THR A 755 -42.51 29.60 4.47
CA THR A 755 -41.85 29.95 5.72
C THR A 755 -40.45 30.48 5.41
N LEU A 756 -40.11 31.69 5.86
CA LEU A 756 -38.94 32.45 5.39
C LEU A 756 -37.76 32.51 6.37
N SER A 757 -37.93 31.96 7.56
CA SER A 757 -36.93 31.97 8.62
C SER A 757 -37.03 30.71 9.46
N ALA A 758 -35.98 30.44 10.22
CA ALA A 758 -35.85 29.28 11.09
C ALA A 758 -37.09 29.11 11.98
N LYS A 759 -37.40 27.83 12.19
CA LYS A 759 -38.60 27.24 12.77
C LYS A 759 -39.25 28.10 13.87
N LEU A 760 -40.57 28.29 13.82
CA LEU A 760 -41.32 28.47 15.05
C LEU A 760 -41.05 27.23 15.92
N ARG A 761 -40.46 27.39 17.11
CA ARG A 761 -40.36 26.29 18.05
C ARG A 761 -41.79 25.89 18.46
N GLU A 762 -42.32 24.83 17.88
CA GLU A 762 -43.52 24.20 18.41
C GLU A 762 -43.18 23.62 19.78
N LEU A 763 -44.11 23.72 20.73
CA LEU A 763 -43.99 23.26 22.12
C LEU A 763 -43.77 21.74 22.29
N GLY A 764 -43.34 21.05 21.22
CA GLY A 764 -42.99 19.63 21.22
C GLY A 764 -41.87 19.21 20.27
N SER A 765 -41.00 20.12 19.80
CA SER A 765 -39.83 19.68 19.02
C SER A 765 -38.76 19.05 19.94
N SER A 766 -38.79 17.73 20.08
CA SER A 766 -37.72 16.93 20.67
C SER A 766 -36.55 16.81 19.67
N GLU A 767 -35.52 17.63 19.83
CA GLU A 767 -34.17 17.20 19.45
C GLU A 767 -33.60 16.40 20.64
N THR A 768 -33.96 15.14 20.72
CA THR A 768 -33.33 14.18 21.63
C THR A 768 -32.44 13.26 20.82
N THR A 769 -31.18 13.69 20.71
CA THR A 769 -29.92 12.97 21.00
C THR A 769 -28.83 13.61 20.14
N ASP A 770 -28.21 14.66 20.67
CA ASP A 770 -26.97 15.21 20.11
C ASP A 770 -26.06 15.73 21.21
N SER A 771 -24.77 15.42 21.12
CA SER A 771 -23.73 15.94 22.00
C SER A 771 -23.43 17.40 21.64
N GLY A 772 -24.19 18.33 22.23
CA GLY A 772 -24.02 19.78 22.10
C GLY A 772 -25.16 20.61 22.70
N VAL A 773 -25.93 20.03 23.64
CA VAL A 773 -27.14 20.64 24.18
C VAL A 773 -26.79 21.86 25.04
N LEU A 774 -27.38 23.01 24.70
CA LEU A 774 -27.50 24.14 25.62
C LEU A 774 -28.59 23.80 26.63
N ASP A 775 -28.19 23.30 27.79
CA ASP A 775 -29.11 22.91 28.86
C ASP A 775 -29.51 24.13 29.72
N THR A 776 -30.82 24.30 29.91
CA THR A 776 -31.43 25.33 30.79
C THR A 776 -32.21 24.71 31.96
N GLY A 777 -32.04 23.42 32.25
CA GLY A 777 -32.44 22.82 33.53
C GLY A 777 -33.94 22.60 33.75
N SER A 778 -34.77 22.52 32.70
CA SER A 778 -36.18 22.09 32.83
C SER A 778 -36.64 21.28 31.63
N GLY A 779 -36.53 19.95 31.75
CA GLY A 779 -36.98 18.98 30.76
C GLY A 779 -38.40 18.50 31.03
N VAL A 780 -39.37 19.08 30.33
CA VAL A 780 -40.68 18.45 30.06
C VAL A 780 -40.76 18.33 28.54
N GLY A 781 -40.53 17.13 28.01
CA GLY A 781 -40.71 16.82 26.60
C GLY A 781 -42.13 16.31 26.36
N THR A 782 -42.82 16.83 25.35
CA THR A 782 -44.08 16.26 24.87
C THR A 782 -44.12 16.35 23.34
N PHE A 783 -44.74 15.34 22.71
CA PHE A 783 -45.16 15.21 21.31
C PHE A 783 -44.20 14.56 20.31
N ASP A 784 -44.27 13.22 20.28
CA ASP A 784 -44.34 12.47 19.03
C ASP A 784 -45.81 12.42 18.56
N LEU A 785 -46.05 12.78 17.29
CA LEU A 785 -47.38 12.86 16.68
C LEU A 785 -47.70 11.53 15.98
N VAL A 786 -48.15 10.55 16.75
CA VAL A 786 -49.11 9.54 16.26
C VAL A 786 -50.22 9.42 17.31
N PRO A 787 -51.51 9.55 16.94
CA PRO A 787 -52.60 9.51 17.90
C PRO A 787 -52.83 8.05 18.34
N PHE A 788 -52.05 7.56 19.28
CA PHE A 788 -52.38 6.40 20.08
C PHE A 788 -52.20 6.74 21.55
N ASN A 789 -53.28 7.29 22.11
CA ASN A 789 -53.84 6.89 23.40
C ASN A 789 -52.88 6.05 24.28
N LEU A 790 -52.03 6.69 25.09
CA LEU A 790 -51.32 6.08 26.24
C LEU A 790 -52.28 5.76 27.41
N LEU A 791 -53.55 5.48 27.10
CA LEU A 791 -54.25 4.45 27.83
C LEU A 791 -53.58 3.12 27.44
N LEU A 792 -52.61 2.69 28.24
CA LEU A 792 -52.30 1.27 28.45
C LEU A 792 -53.54 0.62 29.11
N ASN A 793 -54.67 0.64 28.40
CA ASN A 793 -55.72 -0.34 28.63
C ASN A 793 -55.04 -1.69 28.43
N SER A 794 -55.22 -2.62 29.35
CA SER A 794 -54.64 -3.97 29.30
C SER A 794 -55.05 -4.68 28.01
N ARG A 795 -54.31 -4.48 26.91
CA ARG A 795 -54.59 -5.11 25.62
C ARG A 795 -53.81 -6.41 25.60
N PHE A 796 -54.46 -7.48 26.01
CA PHE A 796 -53.90 -8.84 25.98
C PHE A 796 -53.83 -9.41 24.54
N ASP A 797 -53.54 -8.53 23.56
CA ASP A 797 -53.61 -8.79 22.13
C ASP A 797 -52.53 -9.80 21.71
N ASN A 798 -51.36 -9.75 22.35
CA ASN A 798 -50.27 -10.72 22.23
C ASN A 798 -50.30 -11.81 23.33
N ASP A 799 -51.51 -12.16 23.79
CA ASP A 799 -51.76 -13.07 24.91
C ASP A 799 -51.01 -12.64 26.20
N LEU A 800 -50.39 -13.58 26.94
CA LEU A 800 -49.66 -13.31 28.19
C LEU A 800 -48.13 -13.24 28.00
N ALA A 801 -47.64 -13.05 26.77
CA ALA A 801 -46.22 -13.19 26.43
C ALA A 801 -45.26 -12.28 27.22
N HIS A 802 -45.75 -11.15 27.72
CA HIS A 802 -44.98 -10.16 28.51
C HIS A 802 -45.41 -10.07 29.98
N TRP A 803 -46.20 -11.06 30.45
CA TRP A 803 -46.74 -11.10 31.80
C TRP A 803 -46.33 -12.39 32.49
N ALA A 804 -45.68 -12.27 33.65
CA ALA A 804 -45.58 -13.41 34.55
C ALA A 804 -46.98 -13.67 35.12
N ASN A 805 -47.39 -14.93 35.19
CA ASN A 805 -48.76 -15.25 35.58
C ASN A 805 -48.91 -16.65 36.18
N PHE A 806 -49.96 -16.83 36.98
CA PHE A 806 -50.31 -18.12 37.55
C PHE A 806 -51.84 -18.33 37.55
N GLY A 807 -52.29 -19.29 36.72
CA GLY A 807 -53.67 -19.79 36.66
C GLY A 807 -54.71 -18.80 36.12
N VAL A 808 -54.33 -18.03 35.10
CA VAL A 808 -55.20 -17.07 34.38
C VAL A 808 -55.25 -17.39 32.89
N GLN A 809 -56.25 -16.83 32.20
CA GLN A 809 -56.39 -16.99 30.74
C GLN A 809 -56.93 -15.71 30.08
N VAL A 810 -56.57 -15.49 28.83
CA VAL A 810 -57.05 -14.34 28.04
C VAL A 810 -58.39 -14.67 27.39
N VAL A 811 -59.36 -13.77 27.49
CA VAL A 811 -60.73 -13.90 26.95
C VAL A 811 -61.12 -12.67 26.12
N PRO A 812 -61.81 -12.84 24.97
CA PRO A 812 -62.28 -11.71 24.17
C PRO A 812 -63.54 -11.05 24.77
N GLY A 813 -63.67 -9.72 24.62
CA GLY A 813 -64.94 -9.00 24.76
C GLY A 813 -65.53 -8.84 26.18
N HIS A 814 -64.72 -8.92 27.24
CA HIS A 814 -65.17 -8.84 28.64
C HIS A 814 -64.53 -7.69 29.45
N GLY A 815 -63.85 -6.73 28.80
CA GLY A 815 -63.23 -5.56 29.45
C GLY A 815 -63.37 -4.29 28.60
N THR A 816 -62.68 -3.20 28.99
CA THR A 816 -62.69 -1.91 28.26
C THR A 816 -61.90 -1.93 26.94
N GLY A 817 -61.35 -3.08 26.54
CA GLY A 817 -60.66 -3.34 25.27
C GLY A 817 -61.08 -4.69 24.62
N ASP A 818 -60.49 -5.03 23.47
CA ASP A 818 -60.90 -6.19 22.65
C ASP A 818 -60.63 -7.55 23.33
N LYS A 819 -59.66 -7.61 24.25
CA LYS A 819 -59.33 -8.76 25.09
C LYS A 819 -59.20 -8.36 26.57
N ALA A 820 -59.48 -9.29 27.48
CA ALA A 820 -59.37 -9.16 28.94
C ALA A 820 -58.73 -10.41 29.55
N VAL A 821 -58.23 -10.34 30.80
CA VAL A 821 -57.75 -11.52 31.54
C VAL A 821 -58.80 -12.00 32.53
N ARG A 822 -59.06 -13.31 32.52
CA ARG A 822 -59.96 -14.00 33.44
C ARG A 822 -59.16 -14.84 34.43
N PHE A 823 -59.42 -14.61 35.70
CA PHE A 823 -59.00 -15.45 36.83
C PHE A 823 -60.08 -16.52 37.06
N SER A 824 -59.73 -17.82 37.08
CA SER A 824 -60.72 -18.89 37.28
C SER A 824 -60.20 -20.02 38.17
N GLY A 825 -61.09 -20.56 39.02
CA GLY A 825 -60.78 -21.61 40.00
C GLY A 825 -60.55 -21.10 41.43
N SER A 826 -60.28 -22.02 42.36
CA SER A 826 -60.00 -21.71 43.77
C SER A 826 -58.50 -21.58 44.05
N GLY A 827 -58.14 -20.74 45.03
CA GLY A 827 -56.75 -20.48 45.45
C GLY A 827 -56.17 -19.21 44.84
N GLU A 828 -54.93 -18.88 45.21
CA GLU A 828 -54.22 -17.69 44.76
C GLU A 828 -53.92 -17.72 43.25
N ARG A 829 -54.13 -16.59 42.58
CA ARG A 829 -53.91 -16.38 41.14
C ARG A 829 -53.40 -14.96 40.94
N TRP A 830 -52.46 -14.77 40.04
CA TRP A 830 -51.83 -13.47 39.85
C TRP A 830 -51.32 -13.28 38.42
N ILE A 831 -51.14 -12.01 38.06
CA ILE A 831 -50.38 -11.56 36.89
C ILE A 831 -49.45 -10.43 37.33
N GLU A 832 -48.29 -10.34 36.70
CA GLU A 832 -47.27 -9.33 36.98
C GLU A 832 -46.62 -8.86 35.68
N GLN A 833 -46.35 -7.57 35.60
CA GLN A 833 -45.58 -6.96 34.53
C GLN A 833 -44.77 -5.79 35.08
N THR A 834 -43.56 -5.61 34.56
CA THR A 834 -42.76 -4.39 34.75
C THR A 834 -43.08 -3.41 33.62
N ILE A 835 -43.46 -2.19 34.00
CA ILE A 835 -43.77 -1.08 33.06
C ILE A 835 -42.98 0.16 33.49
N ALA A 836 -42.67 1.06 32.53
CA ALA A 836 -41.96 2.31 32.78
C ALA A 836 -42.88 3.51 32.45
N PRO A 837 -43.79 3.91 33.37
CA PRO A 837 -44.69 5.04 33.15
C PRO A 837 -43.97 6.38 33.41
N ASP A 838 -44.43 7.44 32.74
CA ASP A 838 -43.82 8.78 32.83
C ASP A 838 -44.07 9.49 34.18
N ASN A 839 -45.05 9.04 34.97
CA ASN A 839 -45.28 9.54 36.32
C ASN A 839 -45.80 8.45 37.26
N ARG A 840 -45.53 8.61 38.56
CA ARG A 840 -46.01 7.70 39.62
C ARG A 840 -47.39 8.06 40.17
N ASP A 841 -47.94 9.21 39.79
CA ASP A 841 -48.98 9.89 40.56
C ASP A 841 -50.42 9.50 40.15
N SER A 842 -50.63 8.81 39.03
CA SER A 842 -51.97 8.30 38.67
C SER A 842 -51.97 6.98 37.91
N TYR A 843 -52.73 6.01 38.41
CA TYR A 843 -53.08 4.75 37.74
C TYR A 843 -54.55 4.43 38.03
N ALA A 844 -55.17 3.62 37.17
CA ALA A 844 -56.54 3.16 37.36
C ALA A 844 -56.61 1.65 37.11
N PHE A 845 -57.10 0.91 38.10
CA PHE A 845 -57.39 -0.53 37.98
C PHE A 845 -58.90 -0.73 37.84
N SER A 846 -59.31 -1.62 36.95
CA SER A 846 -60.71 -2.02 36.77
C SER A 846 -60.79 -3.54 36.74
N MET A 847 -61.62 -4.08 37.62
CA MET A 847 -61.94 -5.51 37.68
C MET A 847 -63.43 -5.69 37.87
N ASP A 848 -63.97 -6.74 37.25
CA ASP A 848 -65.37 -7.13 37.36
C ASP A 848 -65.46 -8.59 37.83
N LEU A 849 -66.49 -8.91 38.61
CA LEU A 849 -66.69 -10.22 39.23
C LEU A 849 -67.98 -10.86 38.72
N VAL A 850 -67.83 -11.93 37.94
CA VAL A 850 -68.96 -12.73 37.46
C VAL A 850 -69.08 -14.02 38.29
N SER A 851 -70.17 -14.14 39.06
CA SER A 851 -70.48 -15.32 39.88
C SER A 851 -71.59 -16.19 39.25
N GLN A 852 -71.44 -17.52 39.31
CA GLN A 852 -72.48 -18.49 38.90
C GLN A 852 -73.29 -19.06 40.08
N GLY A 853 -73.16 -18.49 41.28
CA GLY A 853 -73.92 -18.92 42.45
C GLY A 853 -75.37 -18.38 42.48
N PRO A 854 -76.16 -18.76 43.50
CA PRO A 854 -77.53 -18.27 43.66
C PRO A 854 -77.58 -16.73 43.76
N ALA A 855 -78.66 -16.11 43.27
CA ALA A 855 -78.83 -14.66 43.28
C ALA A 855 -78.64 -14.07 44.70
N GLY A 856 -77.72 -13.10 44.84
CA GLY A 856 -77.35 -12.47 46.11
C GLY A 856 -76.14 -13.11 46.82
N TRP A 857 -75.54 -14.16 46.27
CA TRP A 857 -74.30 -14.74 46.79
C TRP A 857 -73.07 -14.03 46.22
N SER A 858 -72.28 -13.38 47.08
CA SER A 858 -70.96 -12.86 46.72
C SER A 858 -69.87 -13.86 47.12
N PRO A 859 -69.01 -14.32 46.20
CA PRO A 859 -67.89 -15.19 46.56
C PRO A 859 -66.87 -14.39 47.39
N ASN A 860 -66.26 -15.05 48.38
CA ASN A 860 -65.24 -14.42 49.23
C ASN A 860 -63.92 -14.29 48.44
N VAL A 861 -63.80 -13.20 47.68
CA VAL A 861 -62.65 -12.89 46.81
C VAL A 861 -62.07 -11.55 47.26
N THR A 862 -60.76 -11.52 47.46
CA THR A 862 -60.00 -10.30 47.75
C THR A 862 -59.00 -10.11 46.62
N VAL A 863 -58.90 -8.89 46.10
CA VAL A 863 -57.94 -8.53 45.05
C VAL A 863 -57.03 -7.44 45.57
N GLN A 864 -55.73 -7.64 45.40
CA GLN A 864 -54.70 -6.67 45.76
C GLN A 864 -53.82 -6.40 44.55
N ALA A 865 -53.54 -5.12 44.28
CA ALA A 865 -52.51 -4.70 43.34
C ALA A 865 -51.31 -4.21 44.15
N VAL A 866 -50.12 -4.77 43.90
CA VAL A 866 -48.87 -4.34 44.51
C VAL A 866 -48.02 -3.67 43.43
N VAL A 867 -47.70 -2.39 43.63
CA VAL A 867 -46.83 -1.63 42.73
C VAL A 867 -45.48 -1.46 43.41
N THR A 868 -44.41 -1.90 42.76
CA THR A 868 -43.02 -1.73 43.23
C THR A 868 -42.29 -0.79 42.28
N TYR A 869 -41.68 0.25 42.84
CA TYR A 869 -40.96 1.27 42.08
C TYR A 869 -39.46 0.99 42.03
N GLU A 870 -38.76 1.58 41.05
CA GLU A 870 -37.31 1.41 40.87
C GLU A 870 -36.48 1.92 42.06
N ASP A 871 -37.00 2.87 42.84
CA ASP A 871 -36.36 3.37 44.05
C ASP A 871 -36.48 2.40 45.26
N GLY A 872 -37.14 1.26 45.06
CA GLY A 872 -37.34 0.22 46.08
C GLY A 872 -38.55 0.44 46.99
N SER A 873 -39.32 1.52 46.81
CA SER A 873 -40.59 1.71 47.51
C SER A 873 -41.70 0.83 46.91
N SER A 874 -42.69 0.48 47.71
CA SER A 874 -43.85 -0.28 47.25
C SER A 874 -45.14 0.20 47.91
N GLU A 875 -46.25 0.05 47.20
CA GLU A 875 -47.60 0.31 47.69
C GLU A 875 -48.52 -0.86 47.38
N THR A 876 -49.48 -1.11 48.26
CA THR A 876 -50.50 -2.15 48.10
C THR A 876 -51.87 -1.51 48.10
N ILE A 877 -52.67 -1.87 47.10
CA ILE A 877 -53.97 -1.27 46.83
C ILE A 877 -54.99 -2.40 46.85
N ASP A 878 -55.88 -2.37 47.85
CA ASP A 878 -57.03 -3.27 47.92
C ASP A 878 -58.09 -2.79 46.93
N LEU A 879 -58.46 -3.64 45.97
CA LEU A 879 -59.49 -3.32 44.98
C LEU A 879 -60.84 -3.84 45.48
N GLU A 880 -61.80 -2.92 45.67
CA GLU A 880 -63.18 -3.29 45.94
C GLU A 880 -63.82 -3.86 44.67
N LEU A 881 -64.25 -5.12 44.73
CA LEU A 881 -65.04 -5.75 43.68
C LEU A 881 -66.51 -5.39 43.91
N SER A 882 -67.08 -4.58 43.01
CA SER A 882 -68.49 -4.17 43.05
C SER A 882 -69.39 -5.14 42.32
#